data_AF-A0A9Q0IWN6-F1
#
_entry.id   AF-A0A9Q0IWN6-F1
#
_cell.length_a   1.000
_cell.length_b   1.000
_cell.length_c   1.000
_cell.angle_alpha   90.00
_cell.angle_beta   90.00
_cell.angle_gamma   90.00
#
_symmetry.space_group_name_H-M   'P 1'
#
loop_
_entity.id
_entity.type
_entity.pdbx_description
1 polymer ?
#
loop_
_entity_poly.entity_id
_entity_poly.type
_entity_poly.pdbx_seq_one_letter_code
_entity_poly.pdbx_strand_id
1 'polypeptide(L)'
;MAWRCSISVVVISIILLSAGGRGRCGGEDREEDREEDREEDREEDREEDREEDREEDRDDPRTVTFHRPQQVESEVRLQVRSDRPKRDTPGASSITFTTSTSTTTTTKDSQGPTFTSCRLPLTRTEHEILDDNTHETGFNGDDASSFTLTWVGDGTGVILVLSTISAPIDSFLEGGSSRLYRSMDYGKSFRDISNRIDNTFIRKEFGVTTGPGNSLHVILTADTPVVDNSGGVVFTSADAGVTFRSVRLPFHLAQPITFHFLNPDYLVVISIDGGLWLSLDFGANWRKVHDGANSFMWGAAVTLFFSYSPIGTGFLITSVMEEQWSPRVIYVSSDQGTSFHPAQLPSASTEQFYSILDGDEDMIFMHVDNPGDTYFGTMYTSDDRGILYTKSLERHLFGGQRKSDFTNITSLRGVYLTNKLEEDGRVRSVISFDRGGQWRLMGKPQNVKCGDVPNPSAIGLVIAHGCVGDSLSSTQHPDVFISSDGGYRWRGALEGPHHYRILDSGGLVVAVEAQREGQVKTIKFSTDEGRCWKAYNFTEHPLFFAGLTSEPGTKAMNISVWGYRPEDDGQPMWVAVTIDFKSILSRQCNDRDYEEWLAHATPGGDPRTNGCVMGSKETYRRLKKQSVCRNGRGYGVRKKQSPCLCTREDYLCDYGYHRGNDSSECVRQPDNVDPNPEACLNGEDEEIRTFGYRKVPSDKCEGGFAPQPALETIFRPCGPRPSEAPPPASQSASETHFDTPREKMVLILVCVGAGVIVLVAIVSAALTVQRGLRRSRTPTYRFSNLRRDRCLQMTPVTTAAPRYKCGLSKACPVGHFSFKMASGAASVVGPKICLEDNILMSGVKNNVGRGINVVLVNGETGALIKTAYYDMWAGDVVPFIKFLKEIPDGTVVMMATFDDPATKLNEEARKLISELGSSVVNTLKFRDNWIFVGGKGIKTKTPFEQHIKNSGDTNKYEGWPEVLEMEGCIPQRHE
;
A
#
# COMPACT_ATOMS: atom_id res chain seq x y z
N MET A 1 -35.10 -35.72 2.67
CA MET A 1 -34.60 -35.90 4.06
C MET A 1 -33.49 -34.90 4.28
N ALA A 2 -33.37 -34.31 5.47
CA ALA A 2 -32.42 -33.22 5.73
C ALA A 2 -31.06 -33.73 6.22
N TRP A 3 -30.00 -33.01 5.86
CA TRP A 3 -28.76 -32.90 6.62
C TRP A 3 -28.35 -31.43 6.66
N ARG A 4 -27.90 -30.94 7.83
CA ARG A 4 -27.43 -29.57 8.04
C ARG A 4 -25.92 -29.53 7.85
N CYS A 5 -25.40 -28.50 7.20
CA CYS A 5 -24.00 -28.10 7.39
C CYS A 5 -23.94 -27.11 8.56
N SER A 6 -23.22 -27.44 9.62
CA SER A 6 -23.00 -26.55 10.76
C SER A 6 -21.76 -25.69 10.53
N ILE A 7 -21.90 -24.37 10.60
CA ILE A 7 -20.76 -23.46 10.74
C ILE A 7 -20.08 -23.78 12.07
N SER A 8 -18.76 -23.95 12.06
CA SER A 8 -17.97 -24.28 13.25
C SER A 8 -16.85 -23.25 13.42
N VAL A 9 -17.06 -22.27 14.31
CA VAL A 9 -16.03 -21.32 14.71
C VAL A 9 -15.12 -21.99 15.75
N VAL A 10 -13.82 -22.09 15.47
CA VAL A 10 -12.85 -22.78 16.33
C VAL A 10 -12.03 -21.77 17.13
N VAL A 11 -12.52 -21.40 18.31
CA VAL A 11 -11.78 -20.58 19.27
C VAL A 11 -10.83 -21.47 20.09
N ILE A 12 -9.52 -21.35 19.86
CA ILE A 12 -8.51 -22.11 20.62
C ILE A 12 -8.13 -21.34 21.89
N SER A 13 -8.84 -21.60 22.98
CA SER A 13 -8.44 -21.13 24.32
C SER A 13 -7.31 -21.99 24.88
N ILE A 14 -6.09 -21.44 24.99
CA ILE A 14 -4.94 -22.14 25.59
C ILE A 14 -5.04 -22.08 27.13
N ILE A 15 -5.49 -23.16 27.75
CA ILE A 15 -5.60 -23.27 29.21
C ILE A 15 -4.27 -23.78 29.80
N LEU A 16 -3.62 -22.96 30.62
CA LEU A 16 -2.45 -23.35 31.41
C LEU A 16 -2.89 -24.18 32.63
N LEU A 17 -2.63 -25.49 32.60
CA LEU A 17 -2.84 -26.38 33.74
C LEU A 17 -1.60 -26.40 34.66
N SER A 18 -1.61 -25.56 35.69
CA SER A 18 -0.64 -25.62 36.80
C SER A 18 -1.05 -26.70 37.81
N ALA A 19 -0.20 -27.71 38.01
CA ALA A 19 -0.45 -28.82 38.92
C ALA A 19 0.08 -28.53 40.34
N GLY A 20 -0.76 -27.96 41.20
CA GLY A 20 -0.39 -27.62 42.59
C GLY A 20 -0.31 -28.82 43.53
N GLY A 21 0.90 -29.28 43.86
CA GLY A 21 1.15 -30.24 44.94
C GLY A 21 1.28 -29.58 46.31
N ARG A 22 0.54 -30.05 47.32
CA ARG A 22 0.60 -29.53 48.70
C ARG A 22 1.67 -30.24 49.54
N GLY A 23 2.68 -29.50 49.99
CA GLY A 23 3.45 -29.77 51.22
C GLY A 23 2.94 -28.88 52.38
N ARG A 24 3.25 -29.22 53.64
CA ARG A 24 2.72 -28.52 54.82
C ARG A 24 3.72 -28.52 56.00
N CYS A 25 3.62 -27.50 56.85
CA CYS A 25 4.46 -27.22 58.04
C CYS A 25 5.90 -26.78 57.68
N GLY A 26 6.55 -25.87 58.43
CA GLY A 26 6.07 -25.04 59.55
C GLY A 26 7.22 -24.65 60.50
N GLY A 27 7.17 -23.45 61.08
CA GLY A 27 8.16 -22.97 62.06
C GLY A 27 8.45 -21.46 61.94
N GLU A 28 8.74 -20.83 63.07
CA GLU A 28 9.28 -19.46 63.20
C GLU A 28 10.81 -19.53 63.35
N ASP A 29 11.58 -18.52 62.90
CA ASP A 29 12.19 -17.50 63.80
C ASP A 29 13.09 -16.50 63.03
N ARG A 30 13.74 -15.57 63.75
CA ARG A 30 14.63 -14.50 63.26
C ARG A 30 16.07 -14.96 62.92
N GLU A 31 16.78 -14.21 62.06
CA GLU A 31 17.91 -13.35 62.47
C GLU A 31 18.39 -12.41 61.33
N GLU A 32 19.22 -11.42 61.66
CA GLU A 32 19.81 -10.41 60.75
C GLU A 32 21.32 -10.69 60.48
N ASP A 33 21.97 -9.84 59.67
CA ASP A 33 23.42 -9.68 59.49
C ASP A 33 24.27 -10.82 58.86
N ARG A 34 24.57 -10.66 57.56
CA ARG A 34 25.93 -10.25 57.11
C ARG A 34 26.02 -9.88 55.62
N GLU A 35 26.87 -8.91 55.32
CA GLU A 35 27.34 -8.53 53.98
C GLU A 35 28.76 -9.11 53.72
N GLU A 36 29.35 -8.70 52.59
CA GLU A 36 30.74 -8.95 52.12
C GLU A 36 31.01 -10.35 51.50
N ASP A 37 32.20 -10.51 50.89
CA ASP A 37 32.71 -11.68 50.13
C ASP A 37 31.99 -12.05 48.79
N ARG A 38 31.77 -11.11 47.85
CA ARG A 38 31.35 -11.43 46.46
C ARG A 38 31.71 -10.44 45.33
N GLU A 39 32.77 -9.63 45.46
CA GLU A 39 33.17 -8.67 44.40
C GLU A 39 34.42 -9.02 43.58
N GLU A 40 35.31 -9.92 44.04
CA GLU A 40 36.54 -10.27 43.29
C GLU A 40 36.28 -11.11 42.03
N ASP A 41 35.31 -12.04 42.05
CA ASP A 41 34.88 -12.89 40.91
C ASP A 41 34.26 -12.10 39.71
N ARG A 42 34.44 -10.78 39.65
CA ARG A 42 33.85 -9.88 38.63
C ARG A 42 34.84 -8.95 37.95
N GLU A 43 36.12 -9.01 38.29
CA GLU A 43 37.16 -8.25 37.60
C GLU A 43 37.96 -9.11 36.61
N GLU A 44 38.19 -10.40 36.86
CA GLU A 44 38.84 -11.31 35.88
C GLU A 44 37.99 -11.49 34.60
N ASP A 45 36.68 -11.75 34.72
CA ASP A 45 35.72 -11.78 33.59
C ASP A 45 35.80 -10.50 32.70
N ARG A 46 36.19 -9.36 33.29
CA ARG A 46 36.28 -8.06 32.60
C ARG A 46 37.65 -7.75 32.01
N GLU A 47 38.66 -8.59 32.23
CA GLU A 47 39.94 -8.48 31.56
C GLU A 47 40.04 -9.41 30.34
N GLU A 48 39.43 -10.62 30.37
CA GLU A 48 39.29 -11.46 29.17
C GLU A 48 38.42 -10.77 28.09
N ASP A 49 37.26 -10.20 28.46
CA ASP A 49 36.40 -9.35 27.59
C ASP A 49 37.18 -8.20 26.92
N ARG A 50 38.31 -7.75 27.50
CA ARG A 50 39.14 -6.63 27.01
C ARG A 50 40.36 -7.06 26.19
N GLU A 51 40.65 -8.36 26.10
CA GLU A 51 41.71 -8.86 25.21
C GLU A 51 41.13 -9.33 23.86
N GLU A 52 39.91 -9.88 23.80
CA GLU A 52 39.23 -10.11 22.50
C GLU A 52 38.99 -8.77 21.75
N ASP A 53 38.56 -7.73 22.47
CA ASP A 53 38.34 -6.36 21.95
C ASP A 53 39.62 -5.70 21.35
N ARG A 54 40.81 -6.32 21.52
CA ARG A 54 42.10 -5.81 21.03
C ARG A 54 42.69 -6.55 19.83
N GLU A 55 42.22 -7.76 19.50
CA GLU A 55 42.66 -8.48 18.30
C GLU A 55 41.81 -8.16 17.05
N GLU A 56 40.61 -7.59 17.23
CA GLU A 56 39.64 -7.35 16.15
C GLU A 56 39.89 -6.07 15.32
N ASP A 57 40.84 -5.22 15.71
CA ASP A 57 41.12 -3.91 15.08
C ASP A 57 42.13 -4.03 13.91
N ARG A 58 41.89 -5.01 13.02
CA ARG A 58 42.63 -5.20 11.77
C ARG A 58 41.78 -4.70 10.60
N ASP A 59 42.37 -3.90 9.70
CA ASP A 59 41.68 -3.36 8.52
C ASP A 59 40.91 -4.44 7.73
N ASP A 60 39.56 -4.34 7.69
CA ASP A 60 38.75 -5.09 6.73
C ASP A 60 38.96 -4.47 5.34
N PRO A 61 39.60 -5.17 4.38
CA PRO A 61 39.88 -4.60 3.07
C PRO A 61 38.61 -4.33 2.22
N ARG A 62 37.42 -4.76 2.68
CA ARG A 62 36.13 -4.57 1.98
C ARG A 62 35.38 -3.33 2.43
N THR A 63 35.50 -2.94 3.69
CA THR A 63 34.74 -1.81 4.29
C THR A 63 35.68 -0.76 4.85
N VAL A 64 36.18 0.12 3.98
CA VAL A 64 37.07 1.20 4.40
C VAL A 64 36.25 2.38 4.91
N THR A 65 36.48 2.75 6.17
CA THR A 65 35.87 3.94 6.79
C THR A 65 36.88 5.09 6.82
N PHE A 66 36.54 6.19 6.17
CA PHE A 66 37.37 7.39 6.09
C PHE A 66 36.87 8.45 7.09
N HIS A 67 37.78 8.91 7.95
CA HIS A 67 37.62 10.15 8.69
C HIS A 67 38.10 11.33 7.83
N ARG A 68 37.37 12.45 7.84
CA ARG A 68 37.75 13.62 7.04
C ARG A 68 39.02 14.28 7.61
N PRO A 69 40.08 14.49 6.80
CA PRO A 69 41.30 15.12 7.30
C PRO A 69 41.06 16.61 7.60
N GLN A 70 41.56 17.10 8.74
CA GLN A 70 41.48 18.52 9.08
C GLN A 70 42.20 19.38 8.05
N GLN A 71 41.52 20.41 7.55
CA GLN A 71 42.12 21.39 6.63
C GLN A 71 43.10 22.31 7.38
N VAL A 72 44.35 21.87 7.48
CA VAL A 72 45.48 22.73 7.87
C VAL A 72 45.75 23.70 6.72
N GLU A 73 45.15 24.88 6.81
CA GLU A 73 45.25 25.97 5.82
C GLU A 73 46.67 26.59 5.83
N SER A 74 47.62 25.91 5.19
CA SER A 74 49.04 26.32 5.18
C SER A 74 49.30 27.49 4.22
N GLU A 75 49.55 28.69 4.76
CA GLU A 75 49.96 29.87 3.97
C GLU A 75 51.31 29.66 3.24
N VAL A 76 51.29 29.22 1.98
CA VAL A 76 52.49 29.23 1.11
C VAL A 76 52.64 30.61 0.45
N ARG A 77 53.28 31.51 1.17
CA ARG A 77 53.52 32.91 0.75
C ARG A 77 54.76 33.03 -0.15
N LEU A 78 54.57 33.06 -1.47
CA LEU A 78 55.62 33.39 -2.44
C LEU A 78 55.32 34.70 -3.21
N GLN A 79 56.29 35.61 -3.21
CA GLN A 79 56.17 36.93 -3.83
C GLN A 79 56.95 37.01 -5.16
N VAL A 80 56.33 37.55 -6.21
CA VAL A 80 57.01 38.28 -7.30
C VAL A 80 56.22 39.58 -7.57
N ARG A 81 56.86 40.60 -8.15
CA ARG A 81 56.50 42.02 -7.95
C ARG A 81 56.63 42.83 -9.25
N SER A 82 55.71 43.78 -9.46
CA SER A 82 55.77 44.87 -10.48
C SER A 82 55.64 44.40 -11.95
N ASP A 83 54.90 45.06 -12.85
CA ASP A 83 55.14 46.47 -13.20
C ASP A 83 53.91 47.31 -13.65
N ARG A 84 54.14 48.46 -14.32
CA ARG A 84 53.32 49.69 -14.20
C ARG A 84 52.47 50.13 -15.43
N PRO A 85 51.48 51.06 -15.25
CA PRO A 85 50.43 51.35 -16.23
C PRO A 85 50.54 52.71 -16.98
N LYS A 86 49.70 52.85 -18.03
CA LYS A 86 49.19 54.05 -18.76
C LYS A 86 48.35 53.52 -19.95
N ARG A 87 47.33 54.15 -20.55
CA ARG A 87 46.39 55.29 -20.28
C ARG A 87 45.14 55.01 -21.19
N ASP A 88 44.05 55.77 -21.33
CA ASP A 88 43.66 57.15 -20.98
C ASP A 88 42.13 57.32 -20.84
N THR A 89 41.61 58.56 -20.81
CA THR A 89 40.18 58.95 -20.66
C THR A 89 39.88 60.26 -21.43
N PRO A 90 38.66 60.89 -21.45
CA PRO A 90 37.27 60.45 -21.17
C PRO A 90 36.22 60.90 -22.25
N GLY A 91 34.92 60.61 -22.03
CA GLY A 91 33.77 61.37 -22.59
C GLY A 91 32.48 60.53 -22.76
N ALA A 92 31.25 61.04 -22.67
CA ALA A 92 30.72 62.32 -22.16
C ALA A 92 29.22 62.13 -21.77
N SER A 93 28.55 63.13 -21.15
CA SER A 93 27.30 62.92 -20.37
C SER A 93 26.05 63.71 -20.80
N SER A 94 24.90 63.04 -20.93
CA SER A 94 23.51 63.53 -20.77
C SER A 94 22.57 62.29 -20.70
N ILE A 95 21.43 62.18 -20.00
CA ILE A 95 20.29 63.07 -19.66
C ILE A 95 19.49 63.45 -20.91
N THR A 96 18.29 62.88 -21.15
CA THR A 96 16.99 63.47 -20.73
C THR A 96 15.83 62.46 -20.91
N PHE A 97 14.70 62.70 -20.22
CA PHE A 97 13.41 62.00 -20.30
C PHE A 97 12.80 61.84 -21.71
N THR A 98 12.00 60.77 -21.88
CA THR A 98 10.73 60.80 -22.62
C THR A 98 9.66 59.93 -21.92
N THR A 99 8.40 60.14 -22.25
CA THR A 99 7.21 59.71 -21.48
C THR A 99 6.65 58.33 -21.83
N SER A 100 5.87 57.81 -20.87
CA SER A 100 5.01 56.63 -20.97
C SER A 100 4.12 56.54 -22.21
N THR A 101 3.96 55.33 -22.73
CA THR A 101 2.78 54.90 -23.50
C THR A 101 2.30 53.56 -22.95
N SER A 102 1.02 53.47 -22.59
CA SER A 102 0.43 52.26 -22.01
C SER A 102 -0.09 51.32 -23.10
N THR A 103 0.49 50.12 -23.20
CA THR A 103 -0.05 49.00 -23.99
C THR A 103 -0.39 47.83 -23.08
N THR A 104 -1.68 47.68 -22.76
CA THR A 104 -2.20 46.54 -21.98
C THR A 104 -2.21 45.26 -22.80
N THR A 105 -1.13 44.49 -22.73
CA THR A 105 -1.11 43.07 -23.14
C THR A 105 -1.20 42.19 -21.89
N THR A 106 -2.36 41.58 -21.67
CA THR A 106 -2.62 40.70 -20.52
C THR A 106 -2.04 39.30 -20.74
N THR A 107 -0.73 39.16 -20.60
CA THR A 107 -0.10 37.85 -20.42
C THR A 107 -0.42 37.33 -19.02
N LYS A 108 -1.23 36.28 -18.91
CA LYS A 108 -1.40 35.52 -17.66
C LYS A 108 -0.13 34.74 -17.37
N ASP A 109 0.82 35.37 -16.69
CA ASP A 109 1.95 34.66 -16.10
C ASP A 109 1.42 33.80 -14.94
N SER A 110 1.46 32.48 -15.11
CA SER A 110 0.87 31.51 -14.18
C SER A 110 1.90 30.99 -13.17
N GLN A 111 2.81 31.85 -12.72
CA GLN A 111 3.73 31.53 -11.62
C GLN A 111 3.08 31.94 -10.29
N GLY A 112 2.97 30.98 -9.37
CA GLY A 112 2.58 31.27 -7.99
C GLY A 112 3.59 32.19 -7.28
N PRO A 113 3.21 32.86 -6.18
CA PRO A 113 4.07 33.82 -5.51
C PRO A 113 5.33 33.15 -4.94
N THR A 114 6.47 33.40 -5.57
CA THR A 114 7.76 32.85 -5.15
C THR A 114 8.12 33.27 -3.73
N PHE A 115 8.69 32.33 -2.96
CA PHE A 115 9.28 32.60 -1.66
C PHE A 115 10.81 32.40 -1.76
N THR A 116 11.54 32.88 -0.75
CA THR A 116 12.98 32.65 -0.63
C THR A 116 13.22 31.95 0.70
N SER A 117 13.89 30.80 0.67
CA SER A 117 14.29 30.07 1.88
C SER A 117 15.25 30.94 2.71
N CYS A 118 15.03 31.03 4.02
CA CYS A 118 15.98 31.66 4.92
C CYS A 118 17.25 30.78 5.00
N ARG A 119 18.40 31.39 4.73
CA ARG A 119 19.71 30.71 4.78
C ARG A 119 20.59 31.38 5.82
N LEU A 120 21.21 30.59 6.69
CA LEU A 120 22.19 31.04 7.67
C LEU A 120 23.56 30.50 7.28
N PRO A 121 24.65 31.29 7.43
CA PRO A 121 25.99 30.76 7.28
C PRO A 121 26.28 29.74 8.39
N LEU A 122 27.04 28.70 8.03
CA LEU A 122 27.71 27.83 9.00
C LEU A 122 28.90 28.60 9.58
N THR A 123 29.09 28.60 10.89
CA THR A 123 30.30 29.21 11.48
C THR A 123 31.50 28.28 11.33
N ARG A 124 32.73 28.83 11.36
CA ARG A 124 33.97 28.04 11.22
C ARG A 124 34.01 26.86 12.20
N THR A 125 33.72 27.11 13.48
CA THR A 125 33.70 26.08 14.52
C THR A 125 32.59 25.05 14.33
N GLU A 126 31.43 25.42 13.79
CA GLU A 126 30.40 24.43 13.42
C GLU A 126 30.82 23.59 12.21
N HIS A 127 31.61 24.14 11.29
CA HIS A 127 32.14 23.39 10.15
C HIS A 127 33.20 22.39 10.59
N GLU A 128 34.16 22.82 11.43
CA GLU A 128 35.19 22.00 12.05
C GLU A 128 34.55 20.86 12.88
N ILE A 129 33.56 21.17 13.73
CA ILE A 129 32.82 20.14 14.50
C ILE A 129 32.06 19.16 13.59
N LEU A 130 31.42 19.61 12.51
CA LEU A 130 30.70 18.70 11.61
C LEU A 130 31.66 17.82 10.79
N ASP A 131 32.85 18.32 10.44
CA ASP A 131 33.88 17.54 9.76
C ASP A 131 34.47 16.46 10.69
N ASP A 132 34.83 16.82 11.93
CA ASP A 132 35.27 15.86 12.97
C ASP A 132 34.16 14.84 13.36
N ASN A 133 32.91 15.05 12.95
CA ASN A 133 31.75 14.19 13.26
C ASN A 133 31.06 13.58 12.02
N THR A 134 31.67 13.68 10.84
CA THR A 134 31.20 13.07 9.58
C THR A 134 32.09 11.89 9.20
N HIS A 135 31.46 10.75 8.99
CA HIS A 135 32.10 9.44 8.81
C HIS A 135 31.65 8.86 7.47
N GLU A 136 32.57 8.44 6.60
CA GLU A 136 32.25 7.89 5.29
C GLU A 136 32.72 6.44 5.18
N THR A 137 31.81 5.51 4.87
CA THR A 137 32.16 4.10 4.59
C THR A 137 31.91 3.78 3.11
N GLY A 138 32.94 3.26 2.44
CA GLY A 138 32.84 2.66 1.10
C GLY A 138 32.68 1.15 1.17
N PHE A 139 31.79 0.59 0.37
CA PHE A 139 31.59 -0.86 0.22
C PHE A 139 32.35 -1.34 -1.03
N ASN A 140 33.63 -1.64 -0.85
CA ASN A 140 34.58 -1.84 -1.94
C ASN A 140 34.41 -3.22 -2.60
N GLY A 141 34.38 -3.24 -3.93
CA GLY A 141 34.22 -4.48 -4.70
C GLY A 141 32.92 -5.22 -4.41
N ASP A 142 31.84 -4.51 -4.07
CA ASP A 142 30.48 -5.05 -3.95
C ASP A 142 29.60 -4.64 -5.14
N ASP A 143 29.52 -5.54 -6.13
CA ASP A 143 28.82 -5.40 -7.41
C ASP A 143 27.28 -5.53 -7.29
N ALA A 144 26.73 -5.55 -6.07
CA ALA A 144 25.34 -5.93 -5.83
C ALA A 144 24.29 -4.98 -6.43
N SER A 145 23.37 -5.62 -7.16
CA SER A 145 22.16 -5.04 -7.74
C SER A 145 21.19 -4.39 -6.73
N SER A 146 21.29 -4.70 -5.44
CA SER A 146 20.43 -4.16 -4.40
C SER A 146 21.02 -4.27 -3.00
N PHE A 147 21.00 -3.15 -2.28
CA PHE A 147 21.28 -3.03 -0.85
C PHE A 147 19.97 -2.90 -0.04
N THR A 148 19.88 -3.59 1.09
CA THR A 148 18.73 -3.62 2.00
C THR A 148 19.19 -3.26 3.42
N LEU A 149 18.83 -2.06 3.89
CA LEU A 149 19.21 -1.56 5.21
C LEU A 149 18.10 -1.81 6.23
N THR A 150 18.44 -2.35 7.40
CA THR A 150 17.51 -2.68 8.49
C THR A 150 18.10 -2.33 9.85
N TRP A 151 17.36 -1.60 10.67
CA TRP A 151 17.73 -1.26 12.05
C TRP A 151 17.28 -2.36 13.02
N VAL A 152 18.08 -2.64 14.06
CA VAL A 152 17.79 -3.68 15.06
C VAL A 152 17.58 -3.06 16.44
N GLY A 153 16.33 -2.74 16.78
CA GLY A 153 15.91 -2.15 18.07
C GLY A 153 16.05 -0.62 18.18
N ASP A 154 15.15 0.03 18.94
CA ASP A 154 15.30 1.46 19.31
C ASP A 154 16.46 1.65 20.30
N GLY A 155 17.52 2.39 19.89
CA GLY A 155 18.59 2.83 20.79
C GLY A 155 19.83 1.96 20.86
N THR A 156 19.93 0.92 20.03
CA THR A 156 21.11 0.04 19.95
C THR A 156 22.24 0.64 19.12
N GLY A 157 21.92 1.52 18.17
CA GLY A 157 22.83 1.95 17.10
C GLY A 157 23.08 0.90 16.02
N VAL A 158 22.47 -0.29 16.12
CA VAL A 158 22.78 -1.43 15.26
C VAL A 158 22.02 -1.36 13.93
N ILE A 159 22.78 -1.48 12.84
CA ILE A 159 22.26 -1.58 11.47
C ILE A 159 22.81 -2.84 10.82
N LEU A 160 21.93 -3.61 10.19
CA LEU A 160 22.30 -4.68 9.26
C LEU A 160 22.03 -4.21 7.82
N VAL A 161 22.98 -4.49 6.93
CA VAL A 161 22.91 -4.15 5.50
C VAL A 161 23.11 -5.43 4.71
N LEU A 162 22.03 -5.92 4.11
CA LEU A 162 22.04 -7.08 3.22
C LEU A 162 22.23 -6.61 1.77
N SER A 163 23.35 -6.97 1.18
CA SER A 163 23.69 -6.81 -0.22
C SER A 163 23.38 -8.12 -0.98
N THR A 164 22.76 -8.05 -2.16
CA THR A 164 22.46 -9.24 -2.99
C THR A 164 22.74 -9.04 -4.48
N ILE A 165 23.52 -9.95 -5.06
CA ILE A 165 23.84 -10.01 -6.48
C ILE A 165 22.85 -10.96 -7.17
N SER A 166 22.11 -10.43 -8.15
CA SER A 166 21.15 -11.22 -8.94
C SER A 166 21.83 -11.72 -10.21
N ALA A 167 22.31 -12.97 -10.21
CA ALA A 167 23.00 -13.55 -11.35
C ALA A 167 22.14 -13.57 -12.64
N PRO A 168 22.73 -13.43 -13.83
CA PRO A 168 22.03 -13.62 -15.11
C PRO A 168 21.40 -15.01 -15.24
N ILE A 169 20.35 -15.11 -16.05
CA ILE A 169 19.57 -16.35 -16.24
C ILE A 169 20.42 -17.49 -16.84
N ASP A 170 21.49 -17.15 -17.58
CA ASP A 170 22.37 -18.15 -18.20
C ASP A 170 23.25 -18.92 -17.19
N SER A 171 23.42 -18.39 -15.96
CA SER A 171 24.27 -18.97 -14.90
C SER A 171 23.57 -20.07 -14.08
N PHE A 172 22.77 -20.94 -14.71
CA PHE A 172 21.85 -21.90 -14.06
C PHE A 172 22.45 -22.92 -13.05
N LEU A 173 23.77 -22.90 -12.81
CA LEU A 173 24.49 -23.79 -11.90
C LEU A 173 25.28 -23.05 -10.80
N GLU A 174 25.36 -21.73 -10.86
CA GLU A 174 25.99 -20.89 -9.81
C GLU A 174 24.90 -20.11 -9.09
N GLY A 175 24.81 -20.28 -7.77
CA GLY A 175 23.84 -19.55 -6.95
C GLY A 175 24.12 -18.05 -6.95
N GLY A 176 23.07 -17.25 -6.72
CA GLY A 176 23.26 -15.82 -6.42
C GLY A 176 24.15 -15.64 -5.18
N SER A 177 24.79 -14.48 -5.07
CA SER A 177 25.65 -14.16 -3.92
C SER A 177 24.99 -13.13 -3.01
N SER A 178 25.27 -13.20 -1.71
CA SER A 178 24.79 -12.26 -0.70
C SER A 178 25.93 -11.88 0.23
N ARG A 179 25.94 -10.62 0.66
CA ARG A 179 26.84 -10.12 1.70
C ARG A 179 26.03 -9.47 2.80
N LEU A 180 26.46 -9.64 4.04
CA LEU A 180 25.81 -9.08 5.22
C LEU A 180 26.82 -8.22 5.96
N TYR A 181 26.61 -6.90 5.97
CA TYR A 181 27.41 -5.97 6.75
C TYR A 181 26.68 -5.57 8.03
N ARG A 182 27.44 -5.33 9.11
CA ARG A 182 26.91 -4.89 10.40
C ARG A 182 27.62 -3.63 10.89
N SER A 183 26.83 -2.70 11.42
CA SER A 183 27.26 -1.52 12.16
C SER A 183 26.73 -1.59 13.59
N MET A 184 27.43 -0.97 14.54
CA MET A 184 27.00 -0.78 15.93
C MET A 184 26.90 0.72 16.33
N ASP A 185 27.25 1.62 15.42
CA ASP A 185 27.57 3.03 15.73
C ASP A 185 26.67 4.03 14.99
N TYR A 186 25.45 3.60 14.64
CA TYR A 186 24.50 4.31 13.78
C TYR A 186 24.92 4.43 12.29
N GLY A 187 25.83 3.56 11.83
CA GLY A 187 26.28 3.51 10.44
C GLY A 187 27.43 4.44 10.13
N LYS A 188 28.26 4.79 11.12
CA LYS A 188 29.52 5.52 10.94
C LYS A 188 30.64 4.59 10.43
N SER A 189 30.59 3.32 10.82
CA SER A 189 31.38 2.22 10.28
C SER A 189 30.50 0.99 10.03
N PHE A 190 30.98 0.11 9.16
CA PHE A 190 30.40 -1.21 8.89
C PHE A 190 31.53 -2.24 8.81
N ARG A 191 31.25 -3.50 9.15
CA ARG A 191 32.14 -4.65 8.99
C ARG A 191 31.43 -5.76 8.20
N ASP A 192 32.15 -6.52 7.36
CA ASP A 192 31.59 -7.69 6.67
C ASP A 192 31.44 -8.88 7.64
N ILE A 193 30.21 -9.35 7.84
CA ILE A 193 29.87 -10.50 8.69
C ILE A 193 29.22 -11.64 7.88
N SER A 194 29.42 -11.70 6.57
CA SER A 194 28.84 -12.71 5.67
C SER A 194 29.23 -14.15 6.07
N ASN A 195 30.39 -14.31 6.70
CA ASN A 195 30.85 -15.59 7.24
C ASN A 195 29.95 -16.13 8.37
N ARG A 196 29.25 -15.27 9.13
CA ARG A 196 28.30 -15.68 10.19
C ARG A 196 27.05 -16.36 9.63
N ILE A 197 26.79 -16.28 8.33
CA ILE A 197 25.70 -16.96 7.61
C ILE A 197 26.22 -17.95 6.56
N ASP A 198 27.44 -18.46 6.72
CA ASP A 198 28.11 -19.37 5.78
C ASP A 198 28.20 -18.86 4.33
N ASN A 199 28.20 -17.52 4.13
CA ASN A 199 28.05 -16.83 2.83
C ASN A 199 26.78 -17.27 2.04
N THR A 200 25.74 -17.74 2.73
CA THR A 200 24.52 -18.27 2.11
C THR A 200 23.73 -17.19 1.38
N PHE A 201 23.21 -17.52 0.19
CA PHE A 201 22.32 -16.63 -0.56
C PHE A 201 21.02 -16.36 0.22
N ILE A 202 20.75 -15.09 0.55
CA ILE A 202 19.58 -14.68 1.32
C ILE A 202 18.48 -14.20 0.36
N ARG A 203 17.27 -14.69 0.59
CA ARG A 203 16.08 -14.42 -0.24
C ARG A 203 15.64 -12.96 -0.08
N LYS A 204 16.11 -12.10 -0.98
CA LYS A 204 15.92 -10.64 -0.96
C LYS A 204 14.47 -10.18 -0.84
N GLU A 205 13.49 -10.92 -1.38
CA GLU A 205 12.08 -10.55 -1.23
C GLU A 205 11.57 -10.68 0.21
N PHE A 206 12.10 -11.61 1.02
CA PHE A 206 11.75 -11.70 2.44
C PHE A 206 12.62 -10.79 3.32
N GLY A 207 13.77 -10.35 2.81
CA GLY A 207 14.62 -9.33 3.43
C GLY A 207 15.19 -9.74 4.80
N VAL A 208 15.40 -8.74 5.65
CA VAL A 208 15.80 -8.91 7.06
C VAL A 208 14.58 -8.62 7.92
N THR A 209 14.14 -9.58 8.72
CA THR A 209 13.02 -9.39 9.66
C THR A 209 13.57 -9.12 11.06
N THR A 210 13.17 -8.02 11.70
CA THR A 210 13.57 -7.70 13.08
C THR A 210 12.40 -7.73 14.05
N GLY A 211 12.70 -8.05 15.31
CA GLY A 211 11.72 -8.14 16.39
C GLY A 211 11.16 -6.79 16.85
N PRO A 212 10.08 -6.78 17.65
CA PRO A 212 9.43 -5.57 18.11
C PRO A 212 10.28 -4.73 19.08
N GLY A 213 10.05 -3.42 19.08
CA GLY A 213 10.53 -2.47 20.09
C GLY A 213 12.05 -2.43 20.21
N ASN A 214 12.57 -2.87 21.36
CA ASN A 214 14.00 -2.90 21.69
C ASN A 214 14.59 -4.32 21.64
N SER A 215 13.83 -5.30 21.11
CA SER A 215 14.33 -6.68 21.04
C SER A 215 15.45 -6.82 20.01
N LEU A 216 16.50 -7.54 20.39
CA LEU A 216 17.70 -7.76 19.56
C LEU A 216 17.51 -8.90 18.54
N HIS A 217 16.26 -9.23 18.21
CA HIS A 217 15.93 -10.42 17.44
C HIS A 217 15.95 -10.16 15.94
N VAL A 218 16.61 -11.03 15.18
CA VAL A 218 16.80 -10.93 13.73
C VAL A 218 16.56 -12.29 13.07
N ILE A 219 15.81 -12.30 11.97
CA ILE A 219 15.60 -13.48 11.12
C ILE A 219 15.97 -13.13 9.66
N LEU A 220 16.84 -13.95 9.08
CA LEU A 220 17.20 -13.95 7.65
C LEU A 220 16.68 -15.24 7.02
N THR A 221 16.13 -15.19 5.80
CA THR A 221 15.70 -16.42 5.09
C THR A 221 16.69 -16.79 3.99
N ALA A 222 17.25 -18.00 4.04
CA ALA A 222 18.08 -18.53 2.97
C ALA A 222 17.22 -18.91 1.76
N ASP A 223 17.71 -18.66 0.54
CA ASP A 223 17.01 -19.06 -0.69
C ASP A 223 17.26 -20.54 -1.02
N THR A 224 16.56 -21.43 -0.32
CA THR A 224 16.72 -22.88 -0.50
C THR A 224 15.86 -23.41 -1.65
N PRO A 225 16.41 -24.22 -2.59
CA PRO A 225 15.61 -24.82 -3.66
C PRO A 225 14.59 -25.83 -3.11
N VAL A 226 13.36 -25.74 -3.61
CA VAL A 226 12.17 -26.50 -3.16
C VAL A 226 12.22 -27.98 -3.60
N VAL A 227 13.21 -28.38 -4.40
CA VAL A 227 13.29 -29.73 -5.00
C VAL A 227 13.92 -30.77 -4.05
N ASP A 228 14.94 -30.37 -3.27
CA ASP A 228 15.78 -31.31 -2.51
C ASP A 228 15.60 -31.25 -0.98
N ASN A 229 14.89 -30.25 -0.44
CA ASN A 229 14.80 -30.02 1.01
C ASN A 229 13.39 -30.27 1.58
N SER A 230 13.35 -30.87 2.77
CA SER A 230 12.14 -31.10 3.59
C SER A 230 11.45 -29.81 4.10
N GLY A 231 12.09 -28.67 3.95
CA GLY A 231 11.60 -27.34 4.29
C GLY A 231 12.69 -26.29 4.03
N GLY A 232 12.37 -25.02 4.31
CA GLY A 232 13.31 -23.91 4.15
C GLY A 232 14.37 -23.84 5.25
N VAL A 233 15.31 -22.92 5.10
CA VAL A 233 16.31 -22.59 6.14
C VAL A 233 16.23 -21.10 6.47
N VAL A 234 16.29 -20.78 7.75
CA VAL A 234 16.40 -19.41 8.27
C VAL A 234 17.61 -19.29 9.20
N PHE A 235 18.28 -18.16 9.20
CA PHE A 235 19.26 -17.81 10.22
C PHE A 235 18.57 -16.93 11.26
N THR A 236 18.76 -17.28 12.53
CA THR A 236 18.14 -16.63 13.69
C THR A 236 19.22 -16.05 14.60
N SER A 237 19.03 -14.82 15.06
CA SER A 237 19.90 -14.14 16.02
C SER A 237 19.04 -13.50 17.10
N ALA A 238 19.48 -13.58 18.36
CA ALA A 238 18.86 -12.92 19.51
C ALA A 238 19.76 -11.81 20.11
N ASP A 239 20.87 -11.49 19.42
CA ASP A 239 21.97 -10.61 19.87
C ASP A 239 22.27 -9.47 18.88
N ALA A 240 21.28 -9.13 18.04
CA ALA A 240 21.36 -8.13 16.99
C ALA A 240 22.46 -8.40 15.94
N GLY A 241 22.61 -9.67 15.57
CA GLY A 241 23.47 -10.14 14.48
C GLY A 241 24.95 -10.29 14.86
N VAL A 242 25.27 -10.51 16.14
CA VAL A 242 26.62 -10.93 16.56
C VAL A 242 26.83 -12.41 16.26
N THR A 243 25.86 -13.25 16.62
CA THR A 243 25.81 -14.67 16.26
C THR A 243 24.55 -15.00 15.49
N PHE A 244 24.64 -15.94 14.56
CA PHE A 244 23.51 -16.46 13.81
C PHE A 244 23.45 -17.98 13.92
N ARG A 245 22.28 -18.49 14.31
CA ARG A 245 21.96 -19.92 14.35
C ARG A 245 21.14 -20.29 13.13
N SER A 246 21.68 -21.20 12.31
CA SER A 246 20.93 -21.82 11.21
C SER A 246 19.84 -22.76 11.76
N VAL A 247 18.61 -22.59 11.27
CA VAL A 247 17.43 -23.37 11.66
C VAL A 247 16.73 -23.89 10.41
N ARG A 248 16.57 -25.20 10.32
CA ARG A 248 15.84 -25.89 9.25
C ARG A 248 14.37 -26.00 9.62
N LEU A 249 13.50 -25.36 8.84
CA LEU A 249 12.06 -25.38 9.03
C LEU A 249 11.46 -26.73 8.57
N PRO A 250 10.32 -27.18 9.14
CA PRO A 250 9.58 -28.35 8.65
C PRO A 250 8.65 -28.04 7.46
N PHE A 251 8.79 -26.86 6.85
CA PHE A 251 7.98 -26.37 5.73
C PHE A 251 8.77 -25.34 4.91
N HIS A 252 8.30 -25.04 3.69
CA HIS A 252 8.82 -23.93 2.86
C HIS A 252 7.95 -22.68 3.02
N LEU A 253 8.58 -21.52 3.20
CA LEU A 253 7.94 -20.22 3.47
C LEU A 253 7.24 -19.65 2.22
N ALA A 254 5.98 -19.21 2.35
CA ALA A 254 5.28 -18.46 1.31
C ALA A 254 5.46 -16.93 1.41
N GLN A 255 5.83 -16.45 2.60
CA GLN A 255 5.93 -15.05 2.99
C GLN A 255 6.93 -14.90 4.16
N PRO A 256 7.34 -13.67 4.54
CA PRO A 256 8.17 -13.45 5.72
C PRO A 256 7.50 -13.95 7.02
N ILE A 257 8.34 -14.40 7.95
CA ILE A 257 7.90 -14.72 9.32
C ILE A 257 7.48 -13.43 10.02
N THR A 258 6.38 -13.46 10.78
CA THR A 258 5.83 -12.29 11.48
C THR A 258 5.93 -12.47 12.99
N PHE A 259 6.67 -11.57 13.64
CA PHE A 259 6.76 -11.47 15.09
C PHE A 259 5.43 -11.04 15.73
N HIS A 260 5.15 -11.52 16.94
CA HIS A 260 4.13 -10.95 17.82
C HIS A 260 4.59 -9.59 18.35
N PHE A 261 3.71 -8.59 18.27
CA PHE A 261 3.99 -7.17 18.52
C PHE A 261 4.50 -6.82 19.94
N LEU A 262 4.32 -7.70 20.93
CA LEU A 262 4.84 -7.53 22.30
C LEU A 262 5.86 -8.60 22.74
N ASN A 263 6.05 -9.69 21.99
CA ASN A 263 6.93 -10.79 22.41
C ASN A 263 7.77 -11.29 21.21
N PRO A 264 9.10 -11.10 21.21
CA PRO A 264 9.95 -11.54 20.11
C PRO A 264 10.01 -13.07 19.94
N ASP A 265 9.73 -13.86 20.97
CA ASP A 265 9.78 -15.33 20.89
C ASP A 265 8.65 -15.92 20.04
N TYR A 266 7.54 -15.18 19.89
CA TYR A 266 6.31 -15.69 19.30
C TYR A 266 6.27 -15.30 17.81
N LEU A 267 6.32 -16.33 16.95
CA LEU A 267 6.48 -16.19 15.50
C LEU A 267 5.36 -16.93 14.77
N VAL A 268 4.77 -16.31 13.74
CA VAL A 268 3.75 -16.94 12.90
C VAL A 268 4.04 -16.73 11.41
N VAL A 269 3.71 -17.73 10.58
CA VAL A 269 3.90 -17.65 9.13
C VAL A 269 2.98 -18.62 8.36
N ILE A 270 2.75 -18.32 7.07
CA ILE A 270 2.09 -19.23 6.12
C ILE A 270 3.15 -19.90 5.23
N SER A 271 3.03 -21.21 5.05
CA SER A 271 3.87 -22.02 4.16
C SER A 271 3.25 -22.21 2.77
N ILE A 272 4.04 -22.65 1.79
CA ILE A 272 3.63 -22.75 0.37
C ILE A 272 2.50 -23.76 0.08
N ASP A 273 2.19 -24.65 1.03
CA ASP A 273 1.04 -25.56 1.03
C ASP A 273 -0.23 -24.94 1.67
N GLY A 274 -0.18 -23.67 2.09
CA GLY A 274 -1.24 -22.99 2.84
C GLY A 274 -1.28 -23.33 4.33
N GLY A 275 -0.29 -24.06 4.85
CA GLY A 275 -0.18 -24.34 6.28
C GLY A 275 0.07 -23.06 7.09
N LEU A 276 -0.70 -22.85 8.17
CA LEU A 276 -0.42 -21.81 9.16
C LEU A 276 0.44 -22.40 10.28
N TRP A 277 1.63 -21.84 10.50
CA TRP A 277 2.60 -22.34 11.47
C TRP A 277 2.91 -21.31 12.55
N LEU A 278 3.05 -21.80 13.78
CA LEU A 278 3.33 -21.01 14.98
C LEU A 278 4.57 -21.59 15.69
N SER A 279 5.44 -20.69 16.16
CA SER A 279 6.50 -20.94 17.11
C SER A 279 6.28 -20.05 18.34
N LEU A 280 6.71 -20.53 19.51
CA LEU A 280 6.66 -19.78 20.78
C LEU A 280 8.04 -19.69 21.46
N ASP A 281 9.10 -20.06 20.73
CA ASP A 281 10.48 -20.21 21.21
C ASP A 281 11.51 -19.70 20.17
N PHE A 282 11.21 -18.53 19.59
CA PHE A 282 12.00 -17.83 18.56
C PHE A 282 12.39 -18.71 17.35
N GLY A 283 11.49 -19.61 16.97
CA GLY A 283 11.60 -20.44 15.78
C GLY A 283 12.36 -21.75 16.00
N ALA A 284 12.74 -22.07 17.24
CA ALA A 284 13.42 -23.33 17.55
C ALA A 284 12.49 -24.54 17.36
N ASN A 285 11.18 -24.42 17.64
CA ASN A 285 10.17 -25.44 17.35
C ASN A 285 8.94 -24.82 16.64
N TRP A 286 8.51 -25.46 15.55
CA TRP A 286 7.34 -25.02 14.78
C TRP A 286 6.21 -26.03 14.81
N ARG A 287 4.99 -25.56 15.09
CA ARG A 287 3.76 -26.35 15.09
C ARG A 287 2.79 -25.82 14.03
N LYS A 288 2.28 -26.69 13.16
CA LYS A 288 1.16 -26.35 12.28
C LYS A 288 -0.11 -26.20 13.13
N VAL A 289 -0.80 -25.08 12.97
CA VAL A 289 -2.03 -24.70 13.67
C VAL A 289 -3.26 -24.93 12.79
N HIS A 290 -3.14 -24.69 11.48
CA HIS A 290 -4.22 -24.86 10.51
C HIS A 290 -3.68 -25.20 9.12
N ASP A 291 -4.54 -25.74 8.24
CA ASP A 291 -4.27 -25.96 6.82
C ASP A 291 -5.12 -25.04 5.94
N GLY A 292 -4.58 -24.59 4.81
CA GLY A 292 -5.30 -23.74 3.84
C GLY A 292 -5.57 -22.30 4.30
N ALA A 293 -4.79 -21.73 5.21
CA ALA A 293 -4.92 -20.31 5.59
C ALA A 293 -4.47 -19.38 4.46
N ASN A 294 -5.22 -18.29 4.23
CA ASN A 294 -4.96 -17.31 3.17
C ASN A 294 -4.31 -16.01 3.68
N SER A 295 -4.58 -15.62 4.92
CA SER A 295 -3.84 -14.56 5.62
C SER A 295 -3.98 -14.71 7.15
N PHE A 296 -3.21 -13.94 7.92
CA PHE A 296 -3.36 -13.83 9.37
C PHE A 296 -3.03 -12.41 9.86
N MET A 297 -3.40 -12.12 11.11
CA MET A 297 -2.94 -10.98 11.89
C MET A 297 -2.89 -11.35 13.39
N TRP A 298 -1.97 -10.76 14.13
CA TRP A 298 -2.01 -10.80 15.59
C TRP A 298 -3.13 -9.88 16.09
N GLY A 299 -3.94 -10.37 17.03
CA GLY A 299 -4.95 -9.59 17.76
C GLY A 299 -4.41 -9.00 19.06
N ALA A 300 -5.30 -8.52 19.92
CA ALA A 300 -4.91 -8.09 21.27
C ALA A 300 -4.43 -9.28 22.12
N ALA A 301 -3.39 -9.04 22.95
CA ALA A 301 -2.64 -10.09 23.64
C ALA A 301 -2.21 -11.23 22.69
N VAL A 302 -2.07 -12.47 23.18
CA VAL A 302 -1.55 -13.62 22.43
C VAL A 302 -2.53 -14.21 21.39
N THR A 303 -3.49 -13.42 20.92
CA THR A 303 -4.57 -13.85 20.01
C THR A 303 -4.06 -13.87 18.57
N LEU A 304 -4.35 -14.93 17.83
CA LEU A 304 -4.02 -15.04 16.40
C LEU A 304 -5.31 -15.19 15.57
N PHE A 305 -5.64 -14.15 14.81
CA PHE A 305 -6.71 -14.21 13.82
C PHE A 305 -6.14 -14.70 12.49
N PHE A 306 -6.82 -15.64 11.84
CA PHE A 306 -6.45 -16.07 10.49
C PHE A 306 -7.68 -16.24 9.59
N SER A 307 -7.48 -15.97 8.32
CA SER A 307 -8.52 -15.82 7.31
C SER A 307 -8.47 -16.95 6.30
N TYR A 308 -9.65 -17.47 5.97
CA TYR A 308 -9.92 -18.20 4.74
C TYR A 308 -10.85 -17.32 3.90
N SER A 309 -10.26 -16.32 3.24
CA SER A 309 -10.89 -15.07 2.74
C SER A 309 -11.31 -14.06 3.85
N PRO A 310 -11.39 -12.74 3.55
CA PRO A 310 -11.03 -11.68 4.52
C PRO A 310 -12.17 -10.63 4.77
N ILE A 311 -12.01 -9.57 5.60
CA ILE A 311 -10.83 -9.02 6.31
C ILE A 311 -11.18 -8.51 7.73
N GLY A 312 -10.19 -8.12 8.55
CA GLY A 312 -10.42 -7.54 9.88
C GLY A 312 -9.88 -6.11 10.04
N THR A 313 -10.59 -5.31 10.84
CA THR A 313 -10.05 -4.26 11.73
C THR A 313 -10.34 -4.71 13.19
N GLY A 314 -10.46 -3.80 14.16
CA GLY A 314 -11.10 -4.12 15.45
C GLY A 314 -12.55 -4.60 15.28
N PHE A 315 -13.19 -4.20 14.17
CA PHE A 315 -14.41 -4.78 13.66
C PHE A 315 -14.06 -5.79 12.55
N LEU A 316 -14.63 -6.99 12.55
CA LEU A 316 -14.44 -7.96 11.47
C LEU A 316 -15.37 -7.59 10.29
N ILE A 317 -14.80 -7.29 9.11
CA ILE A 317 -15.52 -6.71 7.97
C ILE A 317 -15.47 -7.64 6.76
N THR A 318 -16.63 -8.09 6.30
CA THR A 318 -16.76 -8.97 5.14
C THR A 318 -17.64 -8.35 4.05
N SER A 319 -17.39 -8.72 2.78
CA SER A 319 -18.12 -8.23 1.61
C SER A 319 -18.89 -9.38 0.98
N VAL A 320 -20.21 -9.34 1.09
CA VAL A 320 -21.12 -10.44 0.78
C VAL A 320 -21.88 -10.14 -0.52
N MET A 321 -22.03 -11.14 -1.38
CA MET A 321 -23.05 -11.15 -2.44
C MET A 321 -24.20 -12.02 -1.94
N GLU A 322 -25.35 -11.42 -1.68
CA GLU A 322 -26.48 -12.10 -1.02
C GLU A 322 -27.20 -13.04 -2.01
N GLU A 323 -27.32 -12.62 -3.26
CA GLU A 323 -27.74 -13.45 -4.39
C GLU A 323 -26.64 -13.51 -5.47
N GLN A 324 -26.69 -14.52 -6.33
CA GLN A 324 -25.72 -14.64 -7.43
C GLN A 324 -25.90 -13.49 -8.43
N TRP A 325 -24.81 -12.75 -8.71
CA TRP A 325 -24.78 -11.51 -9.50
C TRP A 325 -25.40 -10.27 -8.83
N SER A 326 -25.77 -10.33 -7.54
CA SER A 326 -26.15 -9.14 -6.78
C SER A 326 -24.96 -8.19 -6.52
N PRO A 327 -25.21 -6.87 -6.34
CA PRO A 327 -24.23 -5.94 -5.79
C PRO A 327 -23.74 -6.40 -4.39
N ARG A 328 -22.47 -6.16 -4.10
CA ARG A 328 -21.84 -6.51 -2.83
C ARG A 328 -22.31 -5.58 -1.71
N VAL A 329 -22.71 -6.16 -0.59
CA VAL A 329 -23.03 -5.47 0.68
C VAL A 329 -21.87 -5.68 1.65
N ILE A 330 -21.61 -4.71 2.53
CA ILE A 330 -20.63 -4.86 3.62
C ILE A 330 -21.35 -5.34 4.88
N TYR A 331 -20.79 -6.33 5.56
CA TYR A 331 -21.21 -6.81 6.87
C TYR A 331 -20.07 -6.61 7.87
N VAL A 332 -20.42 -6.24 9.11
CA VAL A 332 -19.49 -5.82 10.16
C VAL A 332 -19.84 -6.51 11.47
N SER A 333 -18.82 -6.90 12.24
CA SER A 333 -18.93 -7.55 13.54
C SER A 333 -18.00 -6.87 14.55
N SER A 334 -18.54 -6.33 15.64
CA SER A 334 -17.78 -5.75 16.76
C SER A 334 -17.41 -6.79 17.83
N ASP A 335 -17.94 -8.02 17.73
CA ASP A 335 -17.81 -9.11 18.71
C ASP A 335 -16.88 -10.25 18.24
N GLN A 336 -15.87 -9.88 17.44
CA GLN A 336 -14.82 -10.76 16.90
C GLN A 336 -15.33 -11.91 16.00
N GLY A 337 -16.47 -11.70 15.34
CA GLY A 337 -17.09 -12.64 14.41
C GLY A 337 -18.16 -13.55 15.03
N THR A 338 -18.68 -13.21 16.21
CA THR A 338 -19.74 -13.98 16.87
C THR A 338 -21.11 -13.66 16.28
N SER A 339 -21.35 -12.40 15.93
CA SER A 339 -22.50 -11.93 15.14
C SER A 339 -22.07 -10.88 14.12
N PHE A 340 -22.75 -10.85 12.97
CA PHE A 340 -22.48 -9.92 11.87
C PHE A 340 -23.74 -9.11 11.55
N HIS A 341 -23.56 -7.84 11.24
CA HIS A 341 -24.64 -6.89 10.96
C HIS A 341 -24.35 -6.15 9.66
N PRO A 342 -25.34 -5.91 8.79
CA PRO A 342 -25.14 -5.20 7.53
C PRO A 342 -24.77 -3.74 7.81
N ALA A 343 -23.66 -3.28 7.24
CA ALA A 343 -23.27 -1.87 7.28
C ALA A 343 -24.17 -1.04 6.36
N GLN A 344 -24.57 0.14 6.85
CA GLN A 344 -25.45 1.08 6.17
C GLN A 344 -24.71 1.88 5.08
N LEU A 345 -24.06 1.18 4.15
CA LEU A 345 -23.29 1.72 3.02
C LEU A 345 -23.99 1.43 1.68
N PRO A 346 -23.78 2.25 0.64
CA PRO A 346 -24.22 1.93 -0.71
C PRO A 346 -23.58 0.61 -1.21
N SER A 347 -24.38 -0.27 -1.79
CA SER A 347 -23.92 -1.54 -2.34
C SER A 347 -23.06 -1.33 -3.60
N ALA A 348 -21.98 -2.09 -3.73
CA ALA A 348 -20.99 -1.93 -4.80
C ALA A 348 -21.15 -3.00 -5.88
N SER A 349 -21.20 -2.59 -7.15
CA SER A 349 -21.15 -3.52 -8.29
C SER A 349 -19.81 -4.28 -8.36
N THR A 350 -19.70 -5.24 -9.28
CA THR A 350 -18.48 -6.05 -9.47
C THR A 350 -17.26 -5.21 -9.85
N GLU A 351 -17.45 -4.12 -10.60
CA GLU A 351 -16.39 -3.21 -11.07
C GLU A 351 -15.92 -2.25 -9.96
N GLN A 352 -16.85 -1.77 -9.13
CA GLN A 352 -16.57 -0.92 -7.96
C GLN A 352 -15.86 -1.66 -6.82
N PHE A 353 -15.20 -0.91 -5.93
CA PHE A 353 -14.55 -1.43 -4.72
C PHE A 353 -14.90 -0.64 -3.46
N TYR A 354 -14.68 -1.29 -2.32
CA TYR A 354 -14.59 -0.65 -1.00
C TYR A 354 -13.12 -0.54 -0.61
N SER A 355 -12.74 0.51 0.12
CA SER A 355 -11.43 0.59 0.78
C SER A 355 -11.56 1.19 2.16
N ILE A 356 -11.11 0.45 3.18
CA ILE A 356 -10.81 1.03 4.48
C ILE A 356 -9.63 2.01 4.27
N LEU A 357 -9.71 3.21 4.85
CA LEU A 357 -8.69 4.25 4.72
C LEU A 357 -7.85 4.40 6.00
N ASP A 358 -8.53 4.38 7.14
CA ASP A 358 -7.99 4.38 8.50
C ASP A 358 -9.08 3.84 9.45
N GLY A 359 -8.72 3.43 10.66
CA GLY A 359 -9.69 2.99 11.66
C GLY A 359 -9.04 2.58 12.98
N ASP A 360 -9.76 2.80 14.07
CA ASP A 360 -9.37 2.44 15.43
C ASP A 360 -10.53 1.75 16.18
N GLU A 361 -10.44 1.68 17.50
CA GLU A 361 -11.47 1.09 18.37
C GLU A 361 -12.77 1.92 18.40
N ASP A 362 -12.72 3.21 18.02
CA ASP A 362 -13.87 4.12 18.08
C ASP A 362 -14.60 4.27 16.72
N MET A 363 -13.90 4.16 15.58
CA MET A 363 -14.52 4.34 14.24
C MET A 363 -13.68 3.85 13.06
N ILE A 364 -14.34 3.71 11.90
CA ILE A 364 -13.78 3.34 10.59
C ILE A 364 -13.97 4.50 9.59
N PHE A 365 -12.93 4.83 8.81
CA PHE A 365 -13.04 5.59 7.56
C PHE A 365 -13.18 4.61 6.38
N MET A 366 -14.32 4.66 5.68
CA MET A 366 -14.61 3.79 4.55
C MET A 366 -14.77 4.60 3.25
N HIS A 367 -14.03 4.21 2.21
CA HIS A 367 -14.23 4.67 0.85
C HIS A 367 -15.16 3.72 0.08
N VAL A 368 -16.14 4.28 -0.60
CA VAL A 368 -17.00 3.59 -1.58
C VAL A 368 -16.75 4.20 -2.95
N ASP A 369 -16.25 3.39 -3.88
CA ASP A 369 -15.96 3.79 -5.26
C ASP A 369 -17.23 4.19 -6.03
N ASN A 370 -17.16 5.21 -6.87
CA ASN A 370 -18.31 5.70 -7.63
C ASN A 370 -18.48 4.91 -8.94
N PRO A 371 -19.71 4.54 -9.38
CA PRO A 371 -19.91 3.72 -10.57
C PRO A 371 -19.21 4.25 -11.85
N GLY A 372 -18.51 3.35 -12.53
CA GLY A 372 -17.75 3.62 -13.77
C GLY A 372 -16.32 4.16 -13.53
N ASP A 373 -15.53 4.26 -14.61
CA ASP A 373 -14.11 4.67 -14.62
C ASP A 373 -13.90 6.16 -14.24
N THR A 374 -14.29 6.54 -13.02
CA THR A 374 -14.40 7.93 -12.55
C THR A 374 -13.19 8.40 -11.73
N TYR A 375 -12.41 7.48 -11.16
CA TYR A 375 -11.21 7.75 -10.34
C TYR A 375 -11.48 8.60 -9.08
N PHE A 376 -12.73 8.64 -8.64
CA PHE A 376 -13.13 9.21 -7.35
C PHE A 376 -14.26 8.38 -6.76
N GLY A 377 -14.45 8.50 -5.45
CA GLY A 377 -15.58 7.89 -4.74
C GLY A 377 -16.11 8.81 -3.65
N THR A 378 -16.90 8.23 -2.75
CA THR A 378 -17.38 8.92 -1.55
C THR A 378 -16.78 8.27 -0.31
N MET A 379 -16.30 9.10 0.62
CA MET A 379 -15.77 8.67 1.90
C MET A 379 -16.82 8.84 3.00
N TYR A 380 -16.90 7.86 3.88
CA TYR A 380 -17.84 7.76 4.99
C TYR A 380 -17.08 7.52 6.31
N THR A 381 -17.69 7.92 7.42
CA THR A 381 -17.24 7.68 8.79
C THR A 381 -18.30 6.88 9.55
N SER A 382 -17.89 5.87 10.31
CA SER A 382 -18.81 4.94 10.99
C SER A 382 -19.39 5.47 12.31
N ASP A 383 -20.23 4.66 12.94
CA ASP A 383 -20.42 4.65 14.39
C ASP A 383 -19.41 3.73 15.09
N ASP A 384 -19.44 3.79 16.41
CA ASP A 384 -18.68 3.00 17.39
C ASP A 384 -19.00 1.49 17.37
N ARG A 385 -19.97 1.08 16.53
CA ARG A 385 -20.31 -0.31 16.23
C ARG A 385 -19.85 -0.74 14.83
N GLY A 386 -19.39 0.21 14.00
CA GLY A 386 -19.02 -0.02 12.61
C GLY A 386 -20.20 -0.27 11.66
N ILE A 387 -21.44 0.02 12.07
CA ILE A 387 -22.70 -0.32 11.37
C ILE A 387 -23.28 0.90 10.64
N LEU A 388 -23.45 2.03 11.32
CA LEU A 388 -24.07 3.24 10.74
C LEU A 388 -22.99 4.12 10.11
N TYR A 389 -23.20 4.59 8.87
CA TYR A 389 -22.19 5.37 8.14
C TYR A 389 -22.72 6.75 7.72
N THR A 390 -22.01 7.79 8.17
CA THR A 390 -22.25 9.18 7.78
C THR A 390 -21.33 9.57 6.63
N LYS A 391 -21.87 10.21 5.60
CA LYS A 391 -21.09 10.75 4.46
C LYS A 391 -20.16 11.86 4.96
N SER A 392 -18.85 11.73 4.72
CA SER A 392 -17.81 12.65 5.20
C SER A 392 -17.20 13.51 4.08
N LEU A 393 -16.83 12.91 2.93
CA LEU A 393 -16.26 13.65 1.80
C LEU A 393 -16.69 13.06 0.46
N GLU A 394 -17.30 13.89 -0.39
CA GLU A 394 -17.64 13.55 -1.77
C GLU A 394 -16.49 13.82 -2.74
N ARG A 395 -16.42 13.03 -3.81
CA ARG A 395 -15.40 13.13 -4.88
C ARG A 395 -13.97 12.99 -4.35
N HIS A 396 -13.81 12.13 -3.34
CA HIS A 396 -12.51 11.73 -2.78
C HIS A 396 -11.68 11.02 -3.85
N LEU A 397 -10.47 11.51 -4.12
CA LEU A 397 -9.63 11.01 -5.21
C LEU A 397 -9.10 9.61 -4.89
N PHE A 398 -9.26 8.68 -5.83
CA PHE A 398 -8.72 7.32 -5.76
C PHE A 398 -8.13 6.96 -7.12
N GLY A 399 -6.81 7.10 -7.24
CA GLY A 399 -6.08 6.96 -8.49
C GLY A 399 -6.11 5.53 -9.04
N GLY A 400 -6.00 5.41 -10.38
CA GLY A 400 -6.25 4.16 -11.13
C GLY A 400 -5.37 2.93 -10.78
N GLN A 401 -4.35 3.08 -9.93
CA GLN A 401 -3.65 1.94 -9.31
C GLN A 401 -4.30 1.44 -8.02
N ARG A 402 -5.53 1.86 -7.72
CA ARG A 402 -6.20 1.69 -6.41
C ARG A 402 -5.34 2.22 -5.26
N LYS A 403 -4.95 3.48 -5.36
CA LYS A 403 -4.22 4.24 -4.32
C LYS A 403 -4.89 5.58 -4.07
N SER A 404 -4.87 6.06 -2.84
CA SER A 404 -5.34 7.39 -2.46
C SER A 404 -4.25 8.13 -1.70
N ASP A 405 -4.33 9.46 -1.70
CA ASP A 405 -3.43 10.35 -0.96
C ASP A 405 -3.93 10.61 0.49
N PHE A 406 -4.97 9.89 0.93
CA PHE A 406 -5.51 9.97 2.28
C PHE A 406 -4.44 9.68 3.33
N THR A 407 -4.19 10.65 4.20
CA THR A 407 -3.08 10.69 5.14
C THR A 407 -3.57 11.12 6.52
N ASN A 408 -3.43 10.24 7.52
CA ASN A 408 -3.59 10.57 8.94
C ASN A 408 -2.40 11.45 9.40
N ILE A 409 -2.69 12.66 9.90
CA ILE A 409 -1.68 13.59 10.41
C ILE A 409 -1.45 13.27 11.90
N THR A 410 -0.72 12.19 12.14
CA THR A 410 -0.48 11.56 13.47
C THR A 410 0.14 12.47 14.53
N SER A 411 0.56 13.67 14.15
CA SER A 411 1.12 14.70 15.03
C SER A 411 0.10 15.47 15.86
N LEU A 412 -1.19 15.39 15.50
CA LEU A 412 -2.28 16.13 16.14
C LEU A 412 -3.60 15.34 16.05
N ARG A 413 -4.30 15.21 17.18
CA ARG A 413 -5.52 14.40 17.29
C ARG A 413 -6.59 14.86 16.30
N GLY A 414 -7.11 13.92 15.50
CA GLY A 414 -8.26 14.15 14.62
C GLY A 414 -7.96 14.83 13.29
N VAL A 415 -6.69 15.07 12.95
CA VAL A 415 -6.30 15.76 11.71
C VAL A 415 -6.04 14.79 10.56
N TYR A 416 -6.66 15.04 9.42
CA TYR A 416 -6.56 14.21 8.22
C TYR A 416 -6.43 15.06 6.95
N LEU A 417 -5.54 14.67 6.04
CA LEU A 417 -5.29 15.33 4.75
C LEU A 417 -5.62 14.36 3.61
N THR A 418 -6.30 14.82 2.56
CA THR A 418 -6.51 14.02 1.34
C THR A 418 -6.75 14.92 0.11
N ASN A 419 -6.85 14.32 -1.08
CA ASN A 419 -7.17 15.00 -2.32
C ASN A 419 -8.63 14.76 -2.74
N LYS A 420 -9.26 15.82 -3.24
CA LYS A 420 -10.60 15.82 -3.85
C LYS A 420 -10.49 16.17 -5.35
N LEU A 421 -11.28 15.52 -6.19
CA LEU A 421 -11.50 15.93 -7.58
C LEU A 421 -12.70 16.87 -7.66
N GLU A 422 -12.51 18.10 -8.11
CA GLU A 422 -13.61 19.04 -8.35
C GLU A 422 -14.39 18.69 -9.63
N GLU A 423 -15.53 19.34 -9.87
CA GLU A 423 -16.37 19.09 -11.06
C GLU A 423 -15.70 19.51 -12.37
N ASP A 424 -14.87 20.54 -12.31
CA ASP A 424 -14.04 21.02 -13.44
C ASP A 424 -12.77 20.18 -13.68
N GLY A 425 -12.58 19.08 -12.94
CA GLY A 425 -11.45 18.17 -13.07
C GLY A 425 -10.17 18.63 -12.38
N ARG A 426 -10.16 19.77 -11.67
CA ARG A 426 -9.02 20.15 -10.82
C ARG A 426 -8.88 19.21 -9.63
N VAL A 427 -7.65 18.89 -9.26
CA VAL A 427 -7.33 18.16 -8.02
C VAL A 427 -6.92 19.15 -6.95
N ARG A 428 -7.60 19.11 -5.80
CA ARG A 428 -7.35 20.00 -4.66
C ARG A 428 -7.19 19.22 -3.37
N SER A 429 -6.19 19.58 -2.58
CA SER A 429 -5.99 19.01 -1.24
C SER A 429 -6.94 19.67 -0.24
N VAL A 430 -7.62 18.84 0.53
CA VAL A 430 -8.55 19.22 1.60
C VAL A 430 -8.11 18.59 2.91
N ILE A 431 -8.34 19.30 4.01
CA ILE A 431 -7.90 18.92 5.34
C ILE A 431 -9.06 19.05 6.34
N SER A 432 -9.21 18.02 7.19
CA SER A 432 -10.12 17.97 8.33
C SER A 432 -9.30 18.03 9.63
N PHE A 433 -9.93 18.51 10.70
CA PHE A 433 -9.34 18.66 12.04
C PHE A 433 -10.20 17.99 13.13
N ASP A 434 -11.25 17.30 12.71
CA ASP A 434 -12.40 16.85 13.50
C ASP A 434 -12.83 15.44 13.07
N ARG A 435 -11.86 14.56 12.81
CA ARG A 435 -12.07 13.17 12.34
C ARG A 435 -12.99 13.05 11.12
N GLY A 436 -12.86 13.97 10.17
CA GLY A 436 -13.66 13.99 8.94
C GLY A 436 -15.06 14.57 9.08
N GLY A 437 -15.40 15.20 10.20
CA GLY A 437 -16.67 15.93 10.37
C GLY A 437 -16.81 17.09 9.38
N GLN A 438 -15.74 17.86 9.15
CA GLN A 438 -15.67 18.94 8.18
C GLN A 438 -14.36 18.96 7.42
N TRP A 439 -14.45 19.16 6.10
CA TRP A 439 -13.31 19.26 5.19
C TRP A 439 -13.20 20.67 4.63
N ARG A 440 -12.01 21.28 4.72
CA ARG A 440 -11.72 22.63 4.22
C ARG A 440 -10.49 22.65 3.33
N LEU A 441 -10.44 23.61 2.41
CA LEU A 441 -9.25 23.88 1.60
C LEU A 441 -8.09 24.36 2.49
N MET A 442 -6.86 23.98 2.14
CA MET A 442 -5.68 24.44 2.87
C MET A 442 -5.48 25.96 2.73
N GLY A 443 -5.07 26.62 3.81
CA GLY A 443 -4.74 28.04 3.78
C GLY A 443 -3.51 28.31 2.92
N LYS A 444 -3.63 29.20 1.91
CA LYS A 444 -2.51 29.58 1.05
C LYS A 444 -1.30 30.09 1.88
N PRO A 445 -0.05 29.70 1.56
CA PRO A 445 1.12 30.21 2.25
C PRO A 445 1.20 31.75 2.20
N GLN A 446 1.57 32.35 3.33
CA GLN A 446 1.74 33.81 3.45
C GLN A 446 3.23 34.15 3.45
N ASN A 447 3.72 34.71 2.34
CA ASN A 447 5.14 35.03 2.22
C ASN A 447 5.48 36.24 3.12
N VAL A 448 6.46 36.02 4.03
CA VAL A 448 7.16 37.02 4.86
C VAL A 448 6.39 37.62 6.06
N LYS A 449 6.01 36.78 7.04
CA LYS A 449 6.52 36.88 8.44
C LYS A 449 6.13 35.66 9.28
N CYS A 450 6.89 35.41 10.36
CA CYS A 450 6.99 34.06 10.95
C CYS A 450 5.87 33.69 11.94
N GLY A 451 5.33 32.48 11.77
CA GLY A 451 4.73 31.61 12.77
C GLY A 451 5.12 30.15 12.40
N ASP A 452 5.25 29.25 13.38
CA ASP A 452 6.24 28.15 13.30
C ASP A 452 5.70 26.72 13.22
N VAL A 453 6.48 25.75 12.68
CA VAL A 453 5.91 24.76 11.72
C VAL A 453 6.70 23.44 11.22
N PRO A 454 7.22 22.39 11.96
CA PRO A 454 7.97 21.17 11.43
C PRO A 454 7.20 19.79 11.25
N ASN A 455 7.59 18.55 11.73
CA ASN A 455 6.71 17.30 11.80
C ASN A 455 7.13 16.15 12.82
N PRO A 456 6.41 15.01 13.03
CA PRO A 456 5.24 14.74 13.93
C PRO A 456 5.51 14.26 15.38
N SER A 457 6.76 14.04 15.83
CA SER A 457 7.04 13.60 17.21
C SER A 457 7.26 14.76 18.20
N ALA A 458 7.49 15.97 17.71
CA ALA A 458 6.95 17.15 18.37
C ALA A 458 5.53 17.39 17.84
N ILE A 459 4.76 18.24 18.52
CA ILE A 459 3.30 18.19 18.46
C ILE A 459 2.69 19.25 17.54
N GLY A 460 1.66 18.85 16.77
CA GLY A 460 1.01 19.67 15.74
C GLY A 460 1.63 19.53 14.35
N LEU A 461 2.62 18.66 14.22
CA LEU A 461 3.65 18.63 13.19
C LEU A 461 3.08 18.52 11.72
N VAL A 462 3.60 19.13 10.63
CA VAL A 462 3.46 18.65 9.22
C VAL A 462 4.60 19.13 8.26
N ILE A 463 5.31 18.26 7.53
CA ILE A 463 6.19 18.63 6.38
C ILE A 463 5.64 17.95 5.12
N ALA A 464 5.55 18.66 4.00
CA ALA A 464 5.12 18.11 2.71
C ALA A 464 5.74 18.83 1.49
N HIS A 465 5.83 18.15 0.34
CA HIS A 465 6.00 18.81 -0.96
C HIS A 465 4.66 19.39 -1.45
N GLY A 466 4.68 20.48 -2.22
CA GLY A 466 3.45 21.05 -2.78
C GLY A 466 3.65 22.14 -3.84
N CYS A 467 2.55 22.67 -4.34
CA CYS A 467 2.50 23.78 -5.30
C CYS A 467 1.43 24.80 -4.85
N VAL A 468 1.68 26.10 -5.04
CA VAL A 468 0.75 27.17 -4.63
C VAL A 468 -0.13 27.60 -5.80
N GLY A 469 -1.34 27.08 -5.87
CA GLY A 469 -2.32 27.42 -6.91
C GLY A 469 -3.70 26.80 -6.68
N ASP A 470 -4.62 27.04 -7.62
CA ASP A 470 -6.02 26.57 -7.56
C ASP A 470 -6.22 25.07 -7.80
N SER A 471 -5.16 24.37 -8.22
CA SER A 471 -5.08 22.94 -8.49
C SER A 471 -3.64 22.48 -8.29
N LEU A 472 -3.42 21.22 -7.97
CA LEU A 472 -2.12 20.58 -8.22
C LEU A 472 -1.81 20.65 -9.71
N SER A 473 -0.59 21.09 -10.07
CA SER A 473 -0.11 21.19 -11.45
C SER A 473 1.07 20.26 -11.69
N SER A 474 1.01 19.46 -12.76
CA SER A 474 2.07 18.51 -13.12
C SER A 474 3.27 19.15 -13.84
N THR A 475 3.19 20.44 -14.21
CA THR A 475 4.20 21.13 -15.01
C THR A 475 5.21 21.93 -14.18
N GLN A 476 4.98 22.10 -12.88
CA GLN A 476 5.87 22.82 -11.96
C GLN A 476 6.57 21.84 -11.01
N HIS A 477 7.87 22.02 -10.78
CA HIS A 477 8.57 21.28 -9.74
C HIS A 477 8.04 21.72 -8.36
N PRO A 478 7.70 20.78 -7.46
CA PRO A 478 7.13 21.13 -6.17
C PRO A 478 8.21 21.62 -5.20
N ASP A 479 7.90 22.68 -4.47
CA ASP A 479 8.69 23.18 -3.34
C ASP A 479 8.33 22.40 -2.05
N VAL A 480 9.14 22.54 -1.00
CA VAL A 480 8.85 21.97 0.32
C VAL A 480 8.17 23.01 1.22
N PHE A 481 7.02 22.63 1.78
CA PHE A 481 6.22 23.42 2.72
C PHE A 481 6.13 22.71 4.09
N ILE A 482 5.85 23.49 5.14
CA ILE A 482 6.09 23.09 6.53
C ILE A 482 4.98 23.74 7.42
N SER A 483 4.34 22.99 8.34
CA SER A 483 3.23 23.36 9.27
C SER A 483 3.42 22.87 10.74
N SER A 484 2.81 23.50 11.77
CA SER A 484 2.81 22.93 13.15
C SER A 484 1.64 23.23 14.08
N ASP A 485 0.62 23.85 13.55
CA ASP A 485 -0.68 23.85 14.20
C ASP A 485 -1.54 22.68 13.74
N GLY A 486 -0.97 21.74 12.99
CA GLY A 486 -1.64 20.59 12.36
C GLY A 486 -2.06 20.86 10.92
N GLY A 487 -1.49 21.87 10.24
CA GLY A 487 -1.90 22.25 8.88
C GLY A 487 -2.83 23.47 8.81
N TYR A 488 -3.04 24.23 9.89
CA TYR A 488 -3.81 25.49 9.82
C TYR A 488 -3.03 26.58 9.07
N ARG A 489 -1.70 26.62 9.22
CA ARG A 489 -0.80 27.55 8.54
C ARG A 489 0.40 26.82 7.93
N TRP A 490 0.82 27.29 6.76
CA TRP A 490 1.95 26.74 6.00
C TRP A 490 2.91 27.87 5.59
N ARG A 491 4.22 27.58 5.60
CA ARG A 491 5.25 28.42 4.96
C ARG A 491 6.05 27.58 3.96
N GLY A 492 6.63 28.23 2.95
CA GLY A 492 7.69 27.63 2.15
C GLY A 492 8.97 27.48 2.99
N ALA A 493 9.61 26.33 2.90
CA ALA A 493 10.81 25.98 3.66
C ALA A 493 12.05 25.89 2.77
N LEU A 494 11.95 25.15 1.65
CA LEU A 494 13.03 24.92 0.70
C LEU A 494 12.48 25.00 -0.73
N GLU A 495 13.19 25.75 -1.58
CA GLU A 495 12.94 25.84 -3.02
C GLU A 495 13.29 24.50 -3.68
N GLY A 496 12.37 23.93 -4.47
CA GLY A 496 12.52 22.65 -5.16
C GLY A 496 12.46 21.39 -4.26
N PRO A 497 12.42 20.20 -4.87
CA PRO A 497 12.17 18.95 -4.17
C PRO A 497 13.38 18.52 -3.32
N HIS A 498 13.11 18.13 -2.07
CA HIS A 498 14.12 17.58 -1.15
C HIS A 498 13.65 16.27 -0.51
N HIS A 499 14.58 15.40 -0.14
CA HIS A 499 14.37 14.35 0.86
C HIS A 499 14.64 14.93 2.25
N TYR A 500 13.79 14.65 3.24
CA TYR A 500 13.92 15.23 4.58
C TYR A 500 13.67 14.22 5.71
N ARG A 501 14.25 14.47 6.88
CA ARG A 501 14.10 13.67 8.11
C ARG A 501 13.99 14.60 9.32
N ILE A 502 13.22 14.18 10.33
CA ILE A 502 13.13 14.84 11.64
C ILE A 502 13.90 14.04 12.67
N LEU A 503 14.68 14.76 13.47
CA LEU A 503 15.62 14.27 14.46
C LEU A 503 15.39 15.03 15.79
N ASP A 504 15.95 14.52 16.88
CA ASP A 504 15.75 15.03 18.25
C ASP A 504 14.29 15.39 18.60
N SER A 505 13.34 14.55 18.19
CA SER A 505 11.89 14.78 18.34
C SER A 505 11.41 16.17 17.86
N GLY A 506 12.02 16.71 16.80
CA GLY A 506 11.68 18.03 16.23
C GLY A 506 12.67 19.15 16.57
N GLY A 507 13.63 18.91 17.47
CA GLY A 507 14.74 19.85 17.74
C GLY A 507 15.70 20.02 16.55
N LEU A 508 15.70 19.08 15.61
CA LEU A 508 16.52 19.11 14.40
C LEU A 508 15.73 18.61 13.19
N VAL A 509 15.82 19.33 12.07
CA VAL A 509 15.30 18.91 10.76
C VAL A 509 16.45 18.93 9.75
N VAL A 510 16.60 17.86 8.97
CA VAL A 510 17.65 17.72 7.95
C VAL A 510 17.04 17.43 6.58
N ALA A 511 17.67 17.92 5.52
CA ALA A 511 17.20 17.77 4.14
C ALA A 511 18.36 17.66 3.13
N VAL A 512 18.20 16.79 2.12
CA VAL A 512 19.09 16.65 0.96
C VAL A 512 18.30 16.96 -0.31
N GLU A 513 18.90 17.66 -1.26
CA GLU A 513 18.25 18.10 -2.49
C GLU A 513 18.02 16.94 -3.46
N ALA A 514 16.80 16.79 -3.99
CA ALA A 514 16.42 15.65 -4.84
C ALA A 514 16.73 15.91 -6.32
N GLN A 515 18.02 15.93 -6.66
CA GLN A 515 18.48 16.12 -8.04
C GLN A 515 18.27 14.84 -8.87
N ARG A 516 17.61 14.94 -10.03
CA ARG A 516 17.26 13.78 -10.88
C ARG A 516 18.44 13.18 -11.65
N GLU A 517 19.38 14.03 -12.05
CA GLU A 517 20.51 13.68 -12.94
C GLU A 517 21.84 14.25 -12.39
N GLY A 518 21.84 14.73 -11.15
CA GLY A 518 22.98 15.37 -10.49
C GLY A 518 23.51 14.58 -9.30
N GLN A 519 24.80 14.72 -9.02
CA GLN A 519 25.42 14.18 -7.82
C GLN A 519 25.29 15.17 -6.66
N VAL A 520 24.98 14.66 -5.46
CA VAL A 520 24.86 15.47 -4.24
C VAL A 520 26.13 15.41 -3.40
N LYS A 521 26.43 16.54 -2.73
CA LYS A 521 27.44 16.63 -1.67
C LYS A 521 27.08 17.55 -0.50
N THR A 522 25.88 18.13 -0.53
CA THR A 522 25.45 19.15 0.44
C THR A 522 24.18 18.71 1.14
N ILE A 523 24.19 18.76 2.48
CA ILE A 523 23.02 18.58 3.34
C ILE A 523 22.62 19.94 3.92
N LYS A 524 21.33 20.15 4.10
CA LYS A 524 20.73 21.37 4.68
C LYS A 524 20.14 20.97 6.03
N PHE A 525 20.36 21.76 7.09
CA PHE A 525 19.80 21.49 8.41
C PHE A 525 19.24 22.75 9.09
N SER A 526 18.23 22.56 9.93
CA SER A 526 17.59 23.61 10.73
C SER A 526 17.37 23.12 12.16
N THR A 527 17.66 23.98 13.12
CA THR A 527 17.40 23.78 14.56
C THR A 527 16.26 24.68 15.08
N ASP A 528 15.53 25.32 14.16
CA ASP A 528 14.53 26.34 14.45
C ASP A 528 13.17 26.01 13.79
N GLU A 529 12.75 24.75 13.90
CA GLU A 529 11.50 24.22 13.32
C GLU A 529 11.41 24.36 11.78
N GLY A 530 12.54 24.42 11.07
CA GLY A 530 12.57 24.59 9.61
C GLY A 530 12.29 26.02 9.14
N ARG A 531 12.61 27.06 9.93
CA ARG A 531 12.54 28.47 9.48
C ARG A 531 13.74 28.79 8.60
N CYS A 532 14.93 28.53 9.12
CA CYS A 532 16.21 28.94 8.56
C CYS A 532 17.18 27.76 8.49
N TRP A 533 17.86 27.65 7.35
CA TRP A 533 18.67 26.48 7.01
C TRP A 533 20.15 26.85 6.93
N LYS A 534 21.00 26.05 7.58
CA LYS A 534 22.44 26.01 7.35
C LYS A 534 22.74 24.93 6.31
N ALA A 535 23.72 25.18 5.44
CA ALA A 535 24.19 24.21 4.47
C ALA A 535 25.58 23.70 4.87
N TYR A 536 25.80 22.39 4.78
CA TYR A 536 27.04 21.71 5.10
C TYR A 536 27.42 20.76 3.94
N ASN A 537 28.68 20.78 3.52
CA ASN A 537 29.18 19.85 2.50
C ASN A 537 29.71 18.60 3.22
N PHE A 538 28.97 17.50 3.15
CA PHE A 538 29.27 16.26 3.88
C PHE A 538 30.29 15.36 3.17
N THR A 539 30.62 15.66 1.92
CA THR A 539 31.63 14.93 1.15
C THR A 539 32.36 15.87 0.20
N GLU A 540 33.64 15.59 -0.06
CA GLU A 540 34.41 16.23 -1.11
C GLU A 540 34.11 15.60 -2.49
N HIS A 541 33.86 14.29 -2.51
CA HIS A 541 33.51 13.46 -3.67
C HIS A 541 31.99 13.29 -3.77
N PRO A 542 31.30 13.97 -4.70
CA PRO A 542 29.84 13.87 -4.84
C PRO A 542 29.40 12.43 -5.16
N LEU A 543 28.19 12.06 -4.71
CA LEU A 543 27.60 10.75 -4.95
C LEU A 543 26.21 10.86 -5.60
N PHE A 544 25.80 9.82 -6.33
CA PHE A 544 24.43 9.70 -6.83
C PHE A 544 23.52 9.26 -5.68
N PHE A 545 22.57 10.12 -5.32
CA PHE A 545 21.72 9.92 -4.14
C PHE A 545 20.78 8.72 -4.31
N ALA A 546 20.82 7.79 -3.35
CA ALA A 546 19.90 6.65 -3.27
C ALA A 546 18.93 6.72 -2.07
N GLY A 547 19.31 7.36 -0.95
CA GLY A 547 18.45 7.47 0.22
C GLY A 547 19.01 8.27 1.39
N LEU A 548 18.14 8.55 2.37
CA LEU A 548 18.45 9.29 3.59
C LEU A 548 17.83 8.56 4.80
N THR A 549 18.65 7.95 5.65
CA THR A 549 18.21 7.07 6.75
C THR A 549 18.64 7.58 8.13
N SER A 550 17.83 7.27 9.13
CA SER A 550 18.07 7.49 10.56
C SER A 550 17.47 6.32 11.34
N GLU A 551 17.77 6.24 12.63
CA GLU A 551 17.03 5.39 13.57
C GLU A 551 15.50 5.59 13.39
N PRO A 552 14.69 4.51 13.44
CA PRO A 552 13.24 4.60 13.34
C PRO A 552 12.62 5.52 14.41
N GLY A 553 11.55 6.21 14.05
CA GLY A 553 11.03 7.32 14.85
C GLY A 553 11.79 8.62 14.58
N THR A 554 12.16 9.32 15.66
CA THR A 554 12.72 10.70 15.58
C THR A 554 13.74 11.02 16.68
N LYS A 555 14.13 10.08 17.54
CA LYS A 555 15.01 10.32 18.69
C LYS A 555 16.50 10.43 18.34
N ALA A 556 16.89 10.06 17.12
CA ALA A 556 18.28 10.08 16.68
C ALA A 556 18.86 11.49 16.60
N MET A 557 20.19 11.55 16.78
CA MET A 557 21.06 12.66 16.36
C MET A 557 21.85 12.35 15.08
N ASN A 558 21.89 11.07 14.70
CA ASN A 558 22.64 10.57 13.55
C ASN A 558 21.76 10.52 12.31
N ILE A 559 22.32 10.95 11.17
CA ILE A 559 21.71 10.84 9.85
C ILE A 559 22.73 10.26 8.88
N SER A 560 22.31 9.31 8.05
CA SER A 560 23.17 8.64 7.07
C SER A 560 22.63 8.87 5.65
N VAL A 561 23.48 9.43 4.79
CA VAL A 561 23.23 9.69 3.37
C VAL A 561 23.78 8.54 2.55
N TRP A 562 22.92 7.88 1.77
CA TRP A 562 23.27 6.70 0.98
C TRP A 562 23.26 7.00 -0.50
N GLY A 563 24.22 6.42 -1.23
CA GLY A 563 24.33 6.55 -2.67
C GLY A 563 25.43 5.69 -3.25
N TYR A 564 25.82 6.00 -4.48
CA TYR A 564 26.90 5.32 -5.18
C TYR A 564 27.78 6.30 -5.97
N ARG A 565 29.03 5.88 -6.24
CA ARG A 565 30.00 6.56 -7.10
C ARG A 565 30.43 5.61 -8.22
N PRO A 566 30.67 6.08 -9.45
CA PRO A 566 31.32 5.26 -10.48
C PRO A 566 32.81 5.07 -10.15
N GLU A 567 33.30 3.84 -10.21
CA GLU A 567 34.72 3.50 -10.16
C GLU A 567 35.37 3.61 -11.56
N ASP A 568 36.70 3.49 -11.63
CA ASP A 568 37.48 3.62 -12.88
C ASP A 568 37.14 2.56 -13.94
N ASP A 569 36.56 1.42 -13.54
CA ASP A 569 36.07 0.37 -14.45
C ASP A 569 34.60 0.57 -14.89
N GLY A 570 33.92 1.57 -14.32
CA GLY A 570 32.52 1.91 -14.56
C GLY A 570 31.51 1.24 -13.61
N GLN A 571 31.93 0.44 -12.64
CA GLN A 571 31.03 -0.16 -11.65
C GLN A 571 30.59 0.84 -10.56
N PRO A 572 29.41 0.65 -9.93
CA PRO A 572 28.90 1.55 -8.90
C PRO A 572 29.33 1.13 -7.48
N MET A 573 30.43 1.68 -6.95
CA MET A 573 30.76 1.57 -5.53
C MET A 573 29.65 2.22 -4.69
N TRP A 574 29.08 1.46 -3.75
CA TRP A 574 28.13 1.99 -2.77
C TRP A 574 28.87 2.74 -1.65
N VAL A 575 28.29 3.86 -1.22
CA VAL A 575 28.85 4.75 -0.18
C VAL A 575 27.76 5.18 0.80
N ALA A 576 28.08 5.14 2.09
CA ALA A 576 27.29 5.70 3.17
C ALA A 576 28.07 6.82 3.87
N VAL A 577 27.46 7.99 4.06
CA VAL A 577 28.06 9.11 4.81
C VAL A 577 27.18 9.48 5.99
N THR A 578 27.69 9.30 7.20
CA THR A 578 26.95 9.42 8.46
C THR A 578 27.46 10.57 9.31
N ILE A 579 26.54 11.47 9.66
CA ILE A 579 26.80 12.75 10.32
C ILE A 579 26.14 12.74 11.70
N ASP A 580 26.93 12.99 12.75
CA ASP A 580 26.45 13.04 14.14
C ASP A 580 26.20 14.48 14.61
N PHE A 581 24.93 14.87 14.73
CA PHE A 581 24.56 16.21 15.19
C PHE A 581 24.63 16.39 16.72
N LYS A 582 25.02 15.37 17.50
CA LYS A 582 25.18 15.44 18.97
C LYS A 582 26.22 16.47 19.41
N SER A 583 27.26 16.68 18.61
CA SER A 583 28.37 17.58 18.93
C SER A 583 28.04 19.05 18.66
N ILE A 584 27.27 19.35 17.61
CA ILE A 584 26.74 20.71 17.33
C ILE A 584 25.53 21.06 18.21
N LEU A 585 24.72 20.06 18.62
CA LEU A 585 23.65 20.19 19.63
C LEU A 585 24.06 19.57 20.98
N SER A 586 25.17 20.07 21.52
CA SER A 586 25.78 19.58 22.77
C SER A 586 24.95 19.90 24.03
N ARG A 587 24.33 21.09 24.08
CA ARG A 587 23.51 21.56 25.21
C ARG A 587 22.19 20.79 25.31
N GLN A 588 21.89 20.22 26.48
CA GLN A 588 20.57 19.63 26.77
C GLN A 588 19.52 20.71 27.10
N CYS A 589 18.27 20.48 26.70
CA CYS A 589 17.17 21.39 27.00
C CYS A 589 16.75 21.32 28.48
N ASN A 590 16.36 22.46 29.06
CA ASN A 590 15.79 22.55 30.41
C ASN A 590 14.41 23.22 30.37
N ASP A 591 13.70 23.33 31.50
CA ASP A 591 12.34 23.88 31.55
C ASP A 591 12.17 25.27 30.92
N ARG A 592 13.22 26.12 30.93
CA ARG A 592 13.18 27.45 30.30
C ARG A 592 13.14 27.40 28.77
N ASP A 593 13.58 26.30 28.17
CA ASP A 593 13.58 26.08 26.73
C ASP A 593 12.21 25.73 26.16
N TYR A 594 11.23 25.41 27.01
CA TYR A 594 9.89 25.01 26.57
C TYR A 594 8.85 26.11 26.76
N GLU A 595 7.81 26.10 25.92
CA GLU A 595 6.58 26.90 26.02
C GLU A 595 5.35 26.00 26.17
N GLU A 596 4.29 26.51 26.81
CA GLU A 596 2.97 25.87 26.78
C GLU A 596 2.21 26.34 25.54
N TRP A 597 1.73 25.39 24.73
CA TRP A 597 1.07 25.63 23.46
C TRP A 597 -0.30 24.94 23.46
N LEU A 598 -1.37 25.74 23.35
CA LEU A 598 -2.74 25.23 23.21
C LEU A 598 -2.96 24.76 21.77
N ALA A 599 -3.25 23.47 21.60
CA ALA A 599 -3.58 22.89 20.31
C ALA A 599 -4.86 23.50 19.72
N HIS A 600 -4.96 23.52 18.39
CA HIS A 600 -6.13 24.01 17.64
C HIS A 600 -6.54 25.48 17.90
N ALA A 601 -5.72 26.25 18.63
CA ALA A 601 -6.07 27.59 19.08
C ALA A 601 -6.08 28.63 17.94
N THR A 602 -7.15 29.42 17.85
CA THR A 602 -7.27 30.55 16.92
C THR A 602 -6.95 31.87 17.63
N PRO A 603 -6.16 32.79 17.02
CA PRO A 603 -5.93 34.11 17.59
C PRO A 603 -7.25 34.88 17.74
N GLY A 604 -7.61 35.25 18.97
CA GLY A 604 -8.83 36.02 19.27
C GLY A 604 -10.13 35.19 19.42
N GLY A 605 -10.09 33.86 19.35
CA GLY A 605 -11.27 33.01 19.61
C GLY A 605 -11.72 33.06 21.08
N ASP A 606 -13.03 32.88 21.32
CA ASP A 606 -13.66 32.88 22.66
C ASP A 606 -12.93 31.91 23.62
N PRO A 607 -12.41 32.36 24.78
CA PRO A 607 -11.69 31.51 25.73
C PRO A 607 -12.40 30.22 26.14
N ARG A 608 -13.74 30.14 26.02
CA ARG A 608 -14.54 28.95 26.32
C ARG A 608 -14.39 27.87 25.24
N THR A 609 -14.52 28.20 23.96
CA THR A 609 -14.45 27.23 22.84
C THR A 609 -13.08 27.16 22.15
N ASN A 610 -12.22 28.17 22.33
CA ASN A 610 -10.91 28.22 21.69
C ASN A 610 -10.03 27.04 22.15
N GLY A 611 -9.49 26.30 21.18
CA GLY A 611 -8.74 25.05 21.37
C GLY A 611 -9.58 23.80 21.68
N CYS A 612 -10.92 23.88 21.67
CA CYS A 612 -11.78 22.68 21.75
C CYS A 612 -11.80 21.93 20.42
N VAL A 613 -11.36 20.68 20.43
CA VAL A 613 -11.50 19.72 19.31
C VAL A 613 -11.74 18.34 19.91
N MET A 614 -12.69 17.58 19.32
CA MET A 614 -13.17 16.31 19.88
C MET A 614 -13.56 16.45 21.37
N GLY A 615 -14.29 17.52 21.70
CA GLY A 615 -14.79 17.80 23.03
C GLY A 615 -13.75 18.09 24.10
N SER A 616 -12.48 18.35 23.75
CA SER A 616 -11.43 18.64 24.72
C SER A 616 -10.41 19.68 24.23
N LYS A 617 -9.72 20.29 25.18
CA LYS A 617 -8.53 21.12 24.94
C LYS A 617 -7.29 20.33 25.31
N GLU A 618 -6.25 20.42 24.49
CA GLU A 618 -4.95 19.85 24.79
C GLU A 618 -3.87 20.94 24.77
N THR A 619 -3.27 21.19 25.94
CA THR A 619 -2.13 22.12 26.08
C THR A 619 -0.85 21.31 26.19
N TYR A 620 0.01 21.45 25.19
CA TYR A 620 1.27 20.72 25.07
C TYR A 620 2.45 21.56 25.54
N ARG A 621 3.45 20.91 26.15
CA ARG A 621 4.77 21.49 26.37
C ARG A 621 5.62 21.26 25.12
N ARG A 622 5.99 22.34 24.40
CA ARG A 622 6.77 22.30 23.15
C ARG A 622 8.09 23.05 23.28
N LEU A 623 9.10 22.66 22.51
CA LEU A 623 10.39 23.37 22.45
C LEU A 623 10.21 24.74 21.77
N LYS A 624 10.87 25.78 22.31
CA LYS A 624 10.90 27.11 21.71
C LYS A 624 11.83 27.14 20.50
N LYS A 625 11.43 27.80 19.42
CA LYS A 625 12.18 27.87 18.15
C LYS A 625 13.55 28.58 18.27
N GLN A 626 13.68 29.46 19.26
CA GLN A 626 14.93 30.14 19.62
C GLN A 626 15.81 29.35 20.60
N SER A 627 15.32 28.23 21.15
CA SER A 627 16.06 27.39 22.10
C SER A 627 16.84 26.30 21.39
N VAL A 628 18.04 26.66 20.92
CA VAL A 628 19.00 25.69 20.38
C VAL A 628 19.50 24.81 21.53
N CYS A 629 19.00 23.58 21.58
CA CYS A 629 19.38 22.50 22.50
C CYS A 629 18.83 21.15 22.01
N ARG A 630 19.31 20.08 22.64
CA ARG A 630 18.85 18.71 22.43
C ARG A 630 17.78 18.31 23.48
N ASN A 631 16.61 17.88 23.02
CA ASN A 631 15.55 17.26 23.83
C ASN A 631 16.04 15.93 24.44
N GLY A 632 16.73 15.11 23.64
CA GLY A 632 17.33 13.85 24.06
C GLY A 632 16.38 12.65 24.04
N ARG A 633 16.95 11.43 24.06
CA ARG A 633 16.23 10.18 23.79
C ARG A 633 15.17 9.81 24.84
N GLY A 634 15.27 10.39 26.05
CA GLY A 634 14.28 10.29 27.13
C GLY A 634 13.17 11.36 27.07
N TYR A 635 13.13 12.20 26.04
CA TYR A 635 12.04 13.15 25.84
C TYR A 635 10.71 12.41 25.60
N GLY A 636 9.71 12.74 26.42
CA GLY A 636 8.33 12.26 26.29
C GLY A 636 7.37 13.44 26.20
N VAL A 637 6.38 13.34 25.32
CA VAL A 637 5.36 14.37 25.08
C VAL A 637 4.55 14.60 26.37
N ARG A 638 4.71 15.78 26.99
CA ARG A 638 3.91 16.20 28.14
C ARG A 638 2.74 17.08 27.68
N LYS A 639 1.51 16.69 28.02
CA LYS A 639 0.29 17.47 27.77
C LYS A 639 -0.62 17.55 28.99
N LYS A 640 -1.38 18.62 29.08
CA LYS A 640 -2.54 18.79 29.95
C LYS A 640 -3.79 18.67 29.08
N GLN A 641 -4.76 17.84 29.45
CA GLN A 641 -6.06 17.75 28.77
C GLN A 641 -7.14 18.28 29.71
N SER A 642 -8.12 19.02 29.18
CA SER A 642 -9.32 19.45 29.91
C SER A 642 -10.56 19.31 29.02
N PRO A 643 -11.69 18.80 29.52
CA PRO A 643 -12.92 18.68 28.74
C PRO A 643 -13.49 20.05 28.35
N CYS A 644 -14.28 20.07 27.29
CA CYS A 644 -15.10 21.21 26.87
C CYS A 644 -16.57 20.94 27.17
N LEU A 645 -17.36 22.01 27.30
CA LEU A 645 -18.83 21.88 27.30
C LEU A 645 -19.27 21.43 25.90
N CYS A 646 -20.15 20.42 25.82
CA CYS A 646 -20.70 19.96 24.55
C CYS A 646 -21.49 21.07 23.84
N THR A 647 -21.38 21.11 22.53
CA THR A 647 -22.15 21.96 21.62
C THR A 647 -22.98 21.08 20.66
N ARG A 648 -23.63 21.67 19.65
CA ARG A 648 -24.24 20.88 18.56
C ARG A 648 -23.21 20.37 17.54
N GLU A 649 -21.97 20.86 17.59
CA GLU A 649 -20.92 20.48 16.63
C GLU A 649 -20.27 19.15 17.01
N ASP A 650 -20.14 18.86 18.31
CA ASP A 650 -19.66 17.59 18.91
C ASP A 650 -20.62 16.39 18.70
N TYR A 651 -21.69 16.57 17.91
CA TYR A 651 -22.66 15.53 17.52
C TYR A 651 -22.85 15.50 15.99
N LEU A 652 -22.66 14.32 15.40
CA LEU A 652 -23.07 14.02 14.02
C LEU A 652 -24.60 13.99 13.93
N CYS A 653 -25.13 14.21 12.72
CA CYS A 653 -26.54 13.88 12.47
C CYS A 653 -26.70 12.37 12.38
N ASP A 654 -27.73 11.88 13.06
CA ASP A 654 -28.06 10.46 13.13
C ASP A 654 -28.88 10.00 11.90
N TYR A 655 -29.10 8.70 11.75
CA TYR A 655 -29.77 8.13 10.57
C TYR A 655 -31.16 8.77 10.33
N GLY A 656 -31.41 9.16 9.07
CA GLY A 656 -32.63 9.88 8.64
C GLY A 656 -32.55 11.41 8.74
N TYR A 657 -31.46 11.98 9.25
CA TYR A 657 -31.28 13.44 9.44
C TYR A 657 -30.11 13.99 8.61
N HIS A 658 -30.04 15.32 8.50
CA HIS A 658 -28.97 16.07 7.81
C HIS A 658 -28.85 17.48 8.40
N ARG A 659 -27.70 18.14 8.22
CA ARG A 659 -27.57 19.58 8.49
C ARG A 659 -27.98 20.35 7.23
N GLY A 660 -28.73 21.44 7.40
CA GLY A 660 -28.92 22.44 6.34
C GLY A 660 -27.66 23.29 6.17
N ASN A 661 -27.44 23.86 4.96
CA ASN A 661 -26.18 24.51 4.56
C ASN A 661 -25.58 25.50 5.59
N ASP A 662 -26.42 26.25 6.30
CA ASP A 662 -26.02 27.30 7.26
C ASP A 662 -26.42 26.98 8.72
N SER A 663 -26.67 25.70 9.07
CA SER A 663 -27.19 25.31 10.39
C SER A 663 -26.45 24.14 11.05
N SER A 664 -26.21 24.24 12.35
CA SER A 664 -25.80 23.11 13.21
C SER A 664 -27.00 22.29 13.73
N GLU A 665 -28.21 22.59 13.27
CA GLU A 665 -29.41 21.79 13.55
C GLU A 665 -29.52 20.59 12.60
N CYS A 666 -29.63 19.39 13.17
CA CYS A 666 -29.91 18.17 12.42
C CYS A 666 -31.42 18.05 12.20
N VAL A 667 -31.85 18.18 10.95
CA VAL A 667 -33.26 18.13 10.52
C VAL A 667 -33.53 16.85 9.72
N ARG A 668 -34.74 16.30 9.82
CA ARG A 668 -35.12 15.09 9.08
C ARG A 668 -35.05 15.34 7.57
N GLN A 669 -34.61 14.34 6.82
CA GLN A 669 -34.59 14.39 5.35
C GLN A 669 -36.04 14.32 4.81
N PRO A 670 -36.42 15.11 3.79
CA PRO A 670 -37.81 15.13 3.30
C PRO A 670 -38.22 13.87 2.54
N ASP A 671 -37.27 13.27 1.81
CA ASP A 671 -37.55 12.21 0.83
C ASP A 671 -37.42 10.80 1.43
N ASN A 672 -38.52 10.35 2.04
CA ASN A 672 -38.98 8.95 2.14
C ASN A 672 -37.96 7.82 2.36
N VAL A 673 -36.86 8.08 3.08
CA VAL A 673 -36.12 7.07 3.84
C VAL A 673 -36.96 6.74 5.06
N ASP A 674 -37.29 5.46 5.27
CA ASP A 674 -38.06 5.05 6.44
C ASP A 674 -37.30 5.45 7.71
N PRO A 675 -37.86 6.26 8.61
CA PRO A 675 -37.14 6.79 9.78
C PRO A 675 -36.79 5.70 10.81
N ASN A 676 -37.20 4.45 10.57
CA ASN A 676 -36.84 3.29 11.36
C ASN A 676 -36.38 2.16 10.41
N PRO A 677 -35.06 1.92 10.24
CA PRO A 677 -34.59 0.86 9.37
C PRO A 677 -34.89 -0.51 10.00
N GLU A 678 -35.60 -1.39 9.28
CA GLU A 678 -35.77 -2.82 9.63
C GLU A 678 -34.44 -3.60 9.46
N ALA A 679 -33.40 -3.18 10.18
CA ALA A 679 -32.18 -3.95 10.36
C ALA A 679 -32.50 -5.15 11.27
N CYS A 680 -32.84 -6.29 10.68
CA CYS A 680 -33.19 -7.50 11.43
C CYS A 680 -31.94 -8.11 12.11
N LEU A 681 -31.57 -7.58 13.27
CA LEU A 681 -30.48 -8.07 14.10
C LEU A 681 -30.94 -9.33 14.84
N ASN A 682 -30.47 -10.50 14.42
CA ASN A 682 -30.62 -11.80 15.10
C ASN A 682 -32.06 -12.31 15.39
N GLY A 683 -33.11 -11.65 14.89
CA GLY A 683 -34.50 -12.14 15.01
C GLY A 683 -35.17 -11.86 16.36
N GLU A 684 -34.61 -10.95 17.17
CA GLU A 684 -35.29 -10.27 18.27
C GLU A 684 -35.15 -8.75 18.06
N ASP A 685 -36.23 -7.99 18.24
CA ASP A 685 -36.42 -6.74 17.49
C ASP A 685 -35.86 -5.49 18.19
N GLU A 686 -34.72 -4.99 17.70
CA GLU A 686 -34.18 -3.66 18.07
C GLU A 686 -34.67 -2.54 17.12
N GLU A 687 -35.65 -1.76 17.57
CA GLU A 687 -36.11 -0.55 16.88
C GLU A 687 -35.09 0.59 17.05
N ILE A 688 -34.24 0.84 16.04
CA ILE A 688 -33.21 1.90 16.06
C ILE A 688 -33.84 3.30 15.92
N ARG A 689 -34.50 3.77 16.99
CA ARG A 689 -35.07 5.12 17.06
C ARG A 689 -33.98 6.18 17.20
N THR A 690 -33.70 6.89 16.12
CA THR A 690 -32.72 7.98 16.11
C THR A 690 -33.30 9.30 16.64
N PHE A 691 -32.60 9.91 17.59
CA PHE A 691 -32.93 11.24 18.14
C PHE A 691 -32.43 12.40 17.24
N GLY A 692 -31.94 12.07 16.04
CA GLY A 692 -31.36 13.00 15.07
C GLY A 692 -29.92 13.44 15.36
N TYR A 693 -29.40 13.10 16.53
CA TYR A 693 -28.06 13.45 16.99
C TYR A 693 -27.35 12.24 17.61
N ARG A 694 -26.15 11.94 17.11
CA ARG A 694 -25.24 10.93 17.66
C ARG A 694 -23.91 11.61 18.01
N LYS A 695 -23.41 11.44 19.24
CA LYS A 695 -22.14 12.07 19.65
C LYS A 695 -21.01 11.57 18.75
N VAL A 696 -20.06 12.44 18.38
CA VAL A 696 -18.92 12.05 17.53
C VAL A 696 -18.09 10.98 18.27
N PRO A 697 -17.67 9.88 17.63
CA PRO A 697 -16.81 8.88 18.26
C PRO A 697 -15.51 9.51 18.82
N SER A 698 -14.99 8.95 19.91
CA SER A 698 -13.85 9.48 20.66
C SER A 698 -14.02 10.88 21.29
N ASP A 699 -15.19 11.51 21.23
CA ASP A 699 -15.39 12.88 21.72
C ASP A 699 -15.51 12.96 23.25
N LYS A 700 -14.77 13.88 23.87
CA LYS A 700 -14.63 14.00 25.33
C LYS A 700 -15.38 15.19 25.96
N CYS A 701 -16.39 15.74 25.29
CA CYS A 701 -17.16 16.85 25.85
C CYS A 701 -18.00 16.41 27.06
N GLU A 702 -18.13 17.29 28.05
CA GLU A 702 -18.83 17.07 29.33
C GLU A 702 -19.83 18.21 29.62
N GLY A 703 -21.10 17.87 29.85
CA GLY A 703 -22.17 18.86 30.08
C GLY A 703 -22.43 19.74 28.85
N GLY A 704 -23.17 20.84 29.01
CA GLY A 704 -23.53 21.72 27.88
C GLY A 704 -24.75 21.21 27.11
N PHE A 705 -24.66 21.16 25.78
CA PHE A 705 -25.73 20.63 24.91
C PHE A 705 -25.81 19.11 24.99
N ALA A 706 -27.01 18.60 25.24
CA ALA A 706 -27.38 17.21 25.01
C ALA A 706 -28.76 17.17 24.32
N PRO A 707 -29.00 16.23 23.39
CA PRO A 707 -30.34 16.02 22.84
C PRO A 707 -31.32 15.61 23.96
N GLN A 708 -32.54 16.14 23.93
CA GLN A 708 -33.53 15.84 24.97
C GLN A 708 -34.10 14.42 24.80
N PRO A 709 -34.01 13.54 25.82
CA PRO A 709 -34.62 12.22 25.75
C PRO A 709 -36.15 12.32 25.90
N ALA A 710 -36.89 11.90 24.87
CA ALA A 710 -38.35 11.96 24.83
C ALA A 710 -38.98 10.55 24.83
N LEU A 711 -39.22 10.04 26.04
CA LEU A 711 -39.87 8.76 26.40
C LEU A 711 -39.21 7.46 25.91
N GLU A 712 -39.34 6.47 26.79
CA GLU A 712 -38.79 5.12 26.81
C GLU A 712 -38.75 4.37 25.47
N THR A 713 -37.68 3.60 25.26
CA THR A 713 -37.56 2.57 24.22
C THR A 713 -38.63 1.49 24.43
N ILE A 714 -39.49 1.27 23.44
CA ILE A 714 -40.57 0.27 23.51
C ILE A 714 -40.24 -0.91 22.60
N PHE A 715 -39.75 -2.00 23.18
CA PHE A 715 -39.55 -3.27 22.48
C PHE A 715 -40.88 -3.80 21.90
N ARG A 716 -40.90 -4.20 20.61
CA ARG A 716 -42.06 -4.76 19.92
C ARG A 716 -41.66 -5.80 18.87
N PRO A 717 -42.18 -7.04 18.91
CA PRO A 717 -41.84 -8.05 17.91
C PRO A 717 -42.44 -7.78 16.52
N CYS A 718 -41.67 -8.06 15.46
CA CYS A 718 -42.15 -8.06 14.08
C CYS A 718 -43.20 -9.15 13.82
N GLY A 719 -44.25 -8.81 13.06
CA GLY A 719 -45.32 -9.72 12.69
C GLY A 719 -45.06 -10.49 11.39
N PRO A 720 -45.55 -11.74 11.24
CA PRO A 720 -45.41 -12.51 10.02
C PRO A 720 -46.22 -11.90 8.86
N ARG A 721 -45.61 -11.81 7.67
CA ARG A 721 -46.31 -11.39 6.44
C ARG A 721 -47.36 -12.45 6.03
N PRO A 722 -48.51 -12.06 5.43
CA PRO A 722 -49.53 -13.02 5.01
C PRO A 722 -49.05 -13.95 3.90
N SER A 723 -49.29 -15.25 4.04
CA SER A 723 -49.05 -16.24 2.98
C SER A 723 -50.24 -16.32 2.02
N GLU A 724 -50.01 -16.11 0.72
CA GLU A 724 -50.98 -16.54 -0.30
C GLU A 724 -51.06 -18.08 -0.35
N ALA A 725 -52.27 -18.61 -0.46
CA ALA A 725 -52.51 -20.05 -0.39
C ALA A 725 -52.51 -20.71 -1.79
N PRO A 726 -51.92 -21.90 -1.96
CA PRO A 726 -51.95 -22.63 -3.23
C PRO A 726 -53.34 -23.23 -3.51
N PRO A 727 -53.79 -23.27 -4.78
CA PRO A 727 -55.06 -23.90 -5.15
C PRO A 727 -54.99 -25.45 -5.05
N PRO A 728 -56.13 -26.14 -4.83
CA PRO A 728 -56.17 -27.57 -4.53
C PRO A 728 -56.03 -28.47 -5.76
N ALA A 729 -55.55 -29.70 -5.53
CA ALA A 729 -55.39 -30.74 -6.55
C ALA A 729 -56.68 -31.53 -6.83
N SER A 730 -56.78 -32.09 -8.04
CA SER A 730 -57.76 -33.11 -8.45
C SER A 730 -57.04 -34.43 -8.81
N GLN A 731 -57.74 -35.57 -8.73
CA GLN A 731 -57.14 -36.91 -8.68
C GLN A 731 -57.49 -37.81 -9.87
N SER A 732 -56.60 -38.78 -10.14
CA SER A 732 -56.83 -40.04 -10.89
C SER A 732 -57.10 -39.91 -12.41
N ALA A 733 -56.88 -40.91 -13.27
CA ALA A 733 -56.39 -42.31 -13.12
C ALA A 733 -55.76 -42.77 -14.48
N SER A 734 -55.09 -43.92 -14.66
CA SER A 734 -54.63 -45.04 -13.80
C SER A 734 -53.65 -45.91 -14.60
N GLU A 735 -52.68 -46.58 -13.97
CA GLU A 735 -51.83 -47.60 -14.62
C GLU A 735 -52.40 -49.03 -14.51
N THR A 736 -52.02 -49.91 -15.44
CA THR A 736 -52.28 -51.36 -15.42
C THR A 736 -50.99 -52.17 -15.64
N HIS A 737 -50.98 -53.40 -15.12
CA HIS A 737 -49.78 -54.18 -14.77
C HIS A 737 -49.44 -55.31 -15.78
N PHE A 738 -48.39 -56.12 -15.46
CA PHE A 738 -47.92 -57.40 -16.07
C PHE A 738 -46.94 -57.28 -17.27
N ASP A 739 -45.88 -58.09 -17.38
CA ASP A 739 -45.13 -58.91 -16.39
C ASP A 739 -43.69 -59.21 -16.92
N THR A 740 -42.95 -60.05 -16.20
CA THR A 740 -41.54 -60.47 -16.32
C THR A 740 -41.44 -61.88 -16.98
N PRO A 741 -40.31 -62.63 -16.90
CA PRO A 741 -38.87 -62.30 -17.05
C PRO A 741 -38.12 -63.20 -18.07
N ARG A 742 -36.95 -62.76 -18.58
CA ARG A 742 -35.68 -63.55 -18.65
C ARG A 742 -34.50 -62.72 -19.18
N GLU A 743 -33.31 -63.34 -19.21
CA GLU A 743 -32.04 -62.82 -19.76
C GLU A 743 -31.32 -61.66 -19.01
N LYS A 744 -31.17 -61.78 -17.69
CA LYS A 744 -30.18 -61.00 -16.91
C LYS A 744 -29.22 -61.89 -16.09
N MET A 745 -28.37 -62.67 -16.77
CA MET A 745 -27.28 -63.41 -16.10
C MET A 745 -25.94 -63.45 -16.86
N VAL A 746 -25.83 -62.84 -18.05
CA VAL A 746 -24.56 -62.80 -18.83
C VAL A 746 -23.82 -61.47 -18.62
N LEU A 747 -24.54 -60.35 -18.54
CA LEU A 747 -23.95 -59.00 -18.55
C LEU A 747 -23.06 -58.70 -17.33
N ILE A 748 -23.45 -59.19 -16.15
CA ILE A 748 -22.81 -58.85 -14.86
C ILE A 748 -21.36 -59.37 -14.78
N LEU A 749 -21.09 -60.57 -15.30
CA LEU A 749 -19.75 -61.17 -15.27
C LEU A 749 -18.74 -60.42 -16.15
N VAL A 750 -19.19 -59.86 -17.28
CA VAL A 750 -18.32 -59.10 -18.20
C VAL A 750 -17.90 -57.76 -17.57
N CYS A 751 -18.83 -57.06 -16.91
CA CYS A 751 -18.55 -55.77 -16.28
C CYS A 751 -17.51 -55.85 -15.16
N VAL A 752 -17.55 -56.91 -14.33
CA VAL A 752 -16.60 -57.08 -13.20
C VAL A 752 -15.17 -57.34 -13.72
N GLY A 753 -15.02 -58.19 -14.75
CA GLY A 753 -13.72 -58.46 -15.36
C GLY A 753 -13.08 -57.21 -15.99
N ALA A 754 -13.87 -56.40 -16.71
CA ALA A 754 -13.39 -55.17 -17.33
C ALA A 754 -12.94 -54.12 -16.29
N GLY A 755 -13.70 -53.96 -15.20
CA GLY A 755 -13.41 -52.98 -14.16
C GLY A 755 -12.05 -53.18 -13.48
N VAL A 756 -11.66 -54.43 -13.19
CA VAL A 756 -10.37 -54.75 -12.55
C VAL A 756 -9.19 -54.40 -13.46
N ILE A 757 -9.29 -54.70 -14.77
CA ILE A 757 -8.22 -54.41 -15.75
C ILE A 757 -8.01 -52.90 -15.88
N VAL A 758 -9.11 -52.12 -15.97
CA VAL A 758 -9.05 -50.65 -16.02
C VAL A 758 -8.42 -50.06 -14.76
N LEU A 759 -8.76 -50.59 -13.57
CA LEU A 759 -8.23 -50.07 -12.31
C LEU A 759 -6.72 -50.33 -12.16
N VAL A 760 -6.21 -51.50 -12.58
CA VAL A 760 -4.77 -51.79 -12.64
C VAL A 760 -4.05 -50.90 -13.67
N ALA A 761 -4.67 -50.62 -14.82
CA ALA A 761 -4.12 -49.69 -15.81
C ALA A 761 -4.03 -48.25 -15.26
N ILE A 762 -5.05 -47.77 -14.56
CA ILE A 762 -5.05 -46.43 -13.94
C ILE A 762 -3.98 -46.33 -12.84
N VAL A 763 -3.83 -47.32 -11.96
CA VAL A 763 -2.81 -47.30 -10.89
C VAL A 763 -1.39 -47.36 -11.47
N SER A 764 -1.15 -48.18 -12.49
CA SER A 764 0.17 -48.24 -13.14
C SER A 764 0.51 -46.95 -13.92
N ALA A 765 -0.47 -46.31 -14.56
CA ALA A 765 -0.32 -44.98 -15.16
C ALA A 765 -0.07 -43.88 -14.12
N ALA A 766 -0.78 -43.89 -12.99
CA ALA A 766 -0.57 -42.92 -11.90
C ALA A 766 0.85 -43.02 -11.32
N LEU A 767 1.39 -44.24 -11.17
CA LEU A 767 2.74 -44.47 -10.66
C LEU A 767 3.85 -44.08 -11.65
N THR A 768 3.64 -44.20 -12.97
CA THR A 768 4.58 -43.67 -13.97
C THR A 768 4.49 -42.15 -14.09
N VAL A 769 3.30 -41.56 -14.02
CA VAL A 769 3.10 -40.10 -14.00
C VAL A 769 3.71 -39.47 -12.74
N GLN A 770 3.54 -40.07 -11.55
CA GLN A 770 4.21 -39.60 -10.33
C GLN A 770 5.75 -39.71 -10.40
N ARG A 771 6.29 -40.69 -11.12
CA ARG A 771 7.73 -40.79 -11.38
C ARG A 771 8.23 -39.77 -12.41
N GLY A 772 7.39 -39.35 -13.36
CA GLY A 772 7.68 -38.27 -14.30
C GLY A 772 7.65 -36.88 -13.65
N LEU A 773 6.55 -36.55 -12.97
CA LEU A 773 6.29 -35.21 -12.41
C LEU A 773 7.25 -34.79 -11.28
N ARG A 774 8.01 -35.73 -10.69
CA ARG A 774 9.10 -35.41 -9.75
C ARG A 774 10.37 -34.88 -10.42
N ARG A 775 10.46 -34.86 -11.76
CA ARG A 775 11.68 -34.50 -12.51
C ARG A 775 11.64 -33.12 -13.19
N SER A 776 10.57 -32.35 -13.01
CA SER A 776 10.43 -31.01 -13.60
C SER A 776 9.63 -30.08 -12.67
N ARG A 777 10.33 -29.33 -11.83
CA ARG A 777 9.80 -28.20 -11.07
C ARG A 777 10.77 -27.02 -11.17
N THR A 778 10.43 -26.03 -11.99
CA THR A 778 11.01 -24.68 -11.93
C THR A 778 10.10 -23.79 -11.08
N PRO A 779 10.63 -22.96 -10.17
CA PRO A 779 9.81 -22.07 -9.35
C PRO A 779 9.43 -20.78 -10.10
N THR A 780 8.19 -20.33 -9.94
CA THR A 780 7.73 -18.99 -10.36
C THR A 780 7.75 -18.05 -9.16
N TYR A 781 8.51 -16.96 -9.26
CA TYR A 781 8.71 -15.99 -8.19
C TYR A 781 7.50 -15.06 -8.01
N ARG A 782 7.15 -14.76 -6.75
CA ARG A 782 6.30 -13.61 -6.38
C ARG A 782 7.17 -12.59 -5.66
N PHE A 783 7.26 -11.38 -6.19
CA PHE A 783 7.92 -10.27 -5.49
C PHE A 783 7.16 -9.92 -4.21
N SER A 784 7.85 -9.96 -3.08
CA SER A 784 7.43 -9.28 -1.85
C SER A 784 8.07 -7.88 -1.83
N ASN A 785 7.36 -6.90 -1.28
CA ASN A 785 7.70 -5.48 -1.48
C ASN A 785 8.75 -4.99 -0.48
N LEU A 786 10.01 -4.95 -0.91
CA LEU A 786 11.02 -4.12 -0.26
C LEU A 786 10.66 -2.64 -0.44
N ARG A 787 10.43 -1.93 0.67
CA ARG A 787 9.96 -0.55 0.70
C ARG A 787 11.05 0.45 0.29
N ARG A 788 11.37 0.45 -0.99
CA ARG A 788 12.04 1.56 -1.67
C ARG A 788 11.01 2.69 -1.75
N ASP A 789 11.04 3.62 -0.80
CA ASP A 789 10.29 4.88 -0.86
C ASP A 789 10.82 5.73 -2.04
N ARG A 790 10.50 5.30 -3.27
CA ARG A 790 10.52 6.19 -4.43
C ARG A 790 9.57 7.32 -4.10
N CYS A 791 10.08 8.54 -3.95
CA CYS A 791 9.28 9.75 -4.11
C CYS A 791 8.38 9.55 -5.33
N LEU A 792 7.08 9.84 -5.19
CA LEU A 792 6.05 9.48 -6.17
C LEU A 792 6.50 9.81 -7.59
N GLN A 793 6.92 8.77 -8.31
CA GLN A 793 6.83 8.76 -9.76
C GLN A 793 5.34 8.64 -10.08
N MET A 794 4.66 9.78 -9.98
CA MET A 794 3.87 10.23 -11.10
C MET A 794 4.74 10.05 -12.34
N THR A 795 4.54 8.95 -13.06
CA THR A 795 4.63 8.97 -14.52
C THR A 795 3.94 10.26 -14.95
N PRO A 796 4.60 11.11 -15.77
CA PRO A 796 4.14 12.48 -15.97
C PRO A 796 2.65 12.46 -16.31
N VAL A 797 1.87 13.30 -15.63
CA VAL A 797 0.50 13.60 -16.09
C VAL A 797 0.68 14.45 -17.33
N THR A 798 0.93 13.74 -18.44
CA THR A 798 1.05 14.25 -19.80
C THR A 798 -0.16 15.13 -20.05
N THR A 799 0.10 16.38 -20.45
CA THR A 799 -0.91 17.34 -20.90
C THR A 799 -1.96 16.62 -21.73
N ALA A 800 -3.17 16.48 -21.15
CA ALA A 800 -4.12 15.39 -21.38
C ALA A 800 -3.87 14.64 -22.69
N ALA A 801 -3.17 13.50 -22.61
CA ALA A 801 -2.79 12.68 -23.76
C ALA A 801 -4.00 12.58 -24.70
N PRO A 802 -3.94 13.11 -25.94
CA PRO A 802 -5.15 13.56 -26.63
C PRO A 802 -6.12 12.40 -26.74
N ARG A 803 -7.35 12.56 -26.21
CA ARG A 803 -8.30 11.45 -26.07
C ARG A 803 -8.68 10.92 -27.45
N TYR A 804 -7.93 9.94 -27.92
CA TYR A 804 -8.20 9.23 -29.14
C TYR A 804 -9.38 8.30 -28.91
N LYS A 805 -10.27 8.26 -29.89
CA LYS A 805 -11.53 7.52 -29.84
C LYS A 805 -11.29 6.06 -29.42
N CYS A 806 -12.22 5.49 -28.66
CA CYS A 806 -12.11 4.17 -28.01
C CYS A 806 -10.93 4.00 -27.03
N GLY A 807 -10.26 5.07 -26.60
CA GLY A 807 -9.15 4.98 -25.64
C GLY A 807 -7.90 4.34 -26.24
N LEU A 808 -7.62 4.65 -27.51
CA LEU A 808 -6.40 4.28 -28.22
C LEU A 808 -5.17 5.02 -27.68
N SER A 809 -3.99 4.42 -27.86
CA SER A 809 -2.70 5.04 -27.57
C SER A 809 -2.25 6.10 -28.59
N LYS A 810 -2.83 6.09 -29.81
CA LYS A 810 -2.48 6.99 -30.93
C LYS A 810 -3.72 7.33 -31.77
N ALA A 811 -3.70 8.48 -32.44
CA ALA A 811 -4.72 8.82 -33.44
C ALA A 811 -4.64 7.88 -34.65
N CYS A 812 -5.80 7.52 -35.21
CA CYS A 812 -5.87 6.90 -36.53
C CYS A 812 -5.66 7.93 -37.65
N PRO A 813 -5.14 7.51 -38.83
CA PRO A 813 -5.11 8.36 -40.01
C PRO A 813 -6.52 8.77 -40.47
N VAL A 814 -6.61 9.83 -41.27
CA VAL A 814 -7.86 10.21 -41.94
C VAL A 814 -8.33 9.05 -42.83
N GLY A 815 -9.65 8.84 -42.92
CA GLY A 815 -10.23 7.70 -43.65
C GLY A 815 -9.98 6.35 -42.98
N HIS A 816 -9.84 6.30 -41.65
CA HIS A 816 -9.77 5.05 -40.88
C HIS A 816 -10.66 5.13 -39.64
N PHE A 817 -11.30 4.01 -39.29
CA PHE A 817 -12.04 3.84 -38.04
C PHE A 817 -11.11 3.35 -36.93
N SER A 818 -11.14 4.01 -35.78
CA SER A 818 -10.54 3.56 -34.53
C SER A 818 -11.34 2.41 -33.92
N PHE A 819 -10.66 1.37 -33.45
CA PHE A 819 -11.29 0.28 -32.71
C PHE A 819 -10.44 -0.20 -31.54
N LYS A 820 -11.11 -0.65 -30.47
CA LYS A 820 -10.49 -1.34 -29.33
C LYS A 820 -11.37 -2.49 -28.87
N MET A 821 -10.80 -3.67 -28.67
CA MET A 821 -11.53 -4.86 -28.27
C MET A 821 -10.76 -5.75 -27.30
N ALA A 822 -11.50 -6.46 -26.45
CA ALA A 822 -11.00 -7.43 -25.50
C ALA A 822 -11.77 -8.75 -25.59
N SER A 823 -11.11 -9.89 -25.36
CA SER A 823 -11.79 -11.18 -25.15
C SER A 823 -12.53 -11.20 -23.81
N GLY A 824 -13.31 -12.26 -23.56
CA GLY A 824 -13.79 -12.55 -22.22
C GLY A 824 -12.67 -12.99 -21.26
N ALA A 825 -12.91 -12.84 -19.96
CA ALA A 825 -12.09 -13.41 -18.89
C ALA A 825 -12.78 -14.67 -18.34
N ALA A 826 -12.18 -15.82 -18.62
CA ALA A 826 -12.72 -17.14 -18.30
C ALA A 826 -14.19 -17.30 -18.73
N SER A 827 -15.07 -17.69 -17.81
CA SER A 827 -16.52 -17.76 -17.96
C SER A 827 -17.26 -16.68 -17.16
N VAL A 828 -16.55 -15.67 -16.63
CA VAL A 828 -17.09 -14.69 -15.68
C VAL A 828 -17.30 -13.31 -16.31
N VAL A 829 -16.36 -12.81 -17.10
CA VAL A 829 -16.45 -11.48 -17.74
C VAL A 829 -16.53 -11.66 -19.25
N GLY A 830 -17.56 -11.11 -19.88
CA GLY A 830 -17.75 -11.18 -21.32
C GLY A 830 -16.92 -10.14 -22.10
N PRO A 831 -16.61 -10.39 -23.40
CA PRO A 831 -15.84 -9.49 -24.25
C PRO A 831 -16.43 -8.07 -24.38
N LYS A 832 -15.55 -7.12 -24.70
CA LYS A 832 -15.85 -5.69 -24.89
C LYS A 832 -15.35 -5.28 -26.28
N ILE A 833 -16.17 -4.61 -27.09
CA ILE A 833 -15.80 -4.13 -28.44
C ILE A 833 -16.27 -2.68 -28.61
N CYS A 834 -15.35 -1.79 -28.95
CA CYS A 834 -15.57 -0.38 -29.23
C CYS A 834 -15.09 -0.05 -30.66
N LEU A 835 -15.86 0.80 -31.35
CA LEU A 835 -15.51 1.41 -32.64
C LEU A 835 -15.92 2.90 -32.61
N GLU A 836 -15.02 3.83 -32.94
CA GLU A 836 -15.33 5.27 -33.01
C GLU A 836 -16.07 5.80 -31.76
N ASP A 837 -15.52 5.55 -30.57
CA ASP A 837 -16.12 5.76 -29.22
C ASP A 837 -17.43 5.00 -28.91
N ASN A 838 -18.05 4.36 -29.88
CA ASN A 838 -19.26 3.58 -29.68
C ASN A 838 -18.90 2.18 -29.19
N ILE A 839 -19.20 1.88 -27.92
CA ILE A 839 -19.18 0.50 -27.42
C ILE A 839 -20.28 -0.28 -28.16
N LEU A 840 -19.90 -1.15 -29.09
CA LEU A 840 -20.83 -1.96 -29.88
C LEU A 840 -21.27 -3.20 -29.10
N MET A 841 -20.41 -3.73 -28.24
CA MET A 841 -20.63 -4.97 -27.49
C MET A 841 -19.97 -4.92 -26.12
N SER A 842 -20.70 -5.32 -25.07
CA SER A 842 -20.21 -5.43 -23.69
C SER A 842 -21.22 -6.17 -22.81
N GLY A 843 -20.79 -6.67 -21.64
CA GLY A 843 -21.70 -7.22 -20.63
C GLY A 843 -22.80 -6.22 -20.20
N VAL A 844 -22.44 -4.94 -20.03
CA VAL A 844 -23.39 -3.85 -19.70
C VAL A 844 -24.48 -3.65 -20.78
N LYS A 845 -24.19 -3.96 -22.05
CA LYS A 845 -25.18 -3.93 -23.13
C LYS A 845 -26.05 -5.20 -23.23
N ASN A 846 -25.79 -6.21 -22.40
CA ASN A 846 -26.50 -7.49 -22.39
C ASN A 846 -26.59 -8.16 -23.78
N ASN A 847 -25.59 -7.92 -24.65
CA ASN A 847 -25.51 -8.43 -26.02
C ASN A 847 -24.30 -9.36 -26.24
N VAL A 848 -23.82 -9.96 -25.14
CA VAL A 848 -22.67 -10.85 -25.07
C VAL A 848 -23.11 -12.19 -24.51
N GLY A 849 -22.54 -13.28 -25.01
CA GLY A 849 -22.83 -14.62 -24.54
C GLY A 849 -21.66 -15.58 -24.77
N ARG A 850 -21.83 -16.81 -24.30
CA ARG A 850 -20.81 -17.86 -24.38
C ARG A 850 -20.41 -18.14 -25.84
N GLY A 851 -19.15 -18.51 -26.06
CA GLY A 851 -18.62 -18.91 -27.36
C GLY A 851 -18.08 -17.76 -28.18
N ILE A 852 -18.44 -17.71 -29.47
CA ILE A 852 -17.94 -16.69 -30.40
C ILE A 852 -18.97 -15.54 -30.47
N ASN A 853 -18.52 -14.35 -30.06
CA ASN A 853 -19.29 -13.11 -30.13
C ASN A 853 -18.86 -12.34 -31.38
N VAL A 854 -19.82 -11.81 -32.15
CA VAL A 854 -19.59 -11.21 -33.46
C VAL A 854 -20.29 -9.87 -33.60
N VAL A 855 -19.58 -8.89 -34.15
CA VAL A 855 -20.08 -7.57 -34.53
C VAL A 855 -19.86 -7.34 -36.02
N LEU A 856 -20.93 -6.97 -36.73
CA LEU A 856 -20.91 -6.61 -38.15
C LEU A 856 -21.06 -5.10 -38.29
N VAL A 857 -20.17 -4.48 -39.06
CA VAL A 857 -20.10 -3.03 -39.26
C VAL A 857 -20.01 -2.72 -40.76
N ASN A 858 -20.72 -1.70 -41.23
CA ASN A 858 -20.61 -1.22 -42.60
C ASN A 858 -19.23 -0.55 -42.80
N GLY A 859 -18.41 -1.07 -43.73
CA GLY A 859 -17.04 -0.61 -43.94
C GLY A 859 -16.88 0.78 -44.56
N GLU A 860 -17.96 1.40 -45.04
CA GLU A 860 -17.96 2.74 -45.64
C GLU A 860 -18.37 3.82 -44.63
N THR A 861 -19.24 3.49 -43.67
CA THR A 861 -19.86 4.45 -42.73
C THR A 861 -19.50 4.23 -41.26
N GLY A 862 -18.95 3.06 -40.90
CA GLY A 862 -18.70 2.69 -39.50
C GLY A 862 -19.98 2.36 -38.72
N ALA A 863 -21.15 2.33 -39.38
CA ALA A 863 -22.42 2.04 -38.74
C ALA A 863 -22.56 0.55 -38.36
N LEU A 864 -23.07 0.29 -37.17
CA LEU A 864 -23.40 -1.06 -36.69
C LEU A 864 -24.51 -1.68 -37.54
N ILE A 865 -24.23 -2.81 -38.18
CA ILE A 865 -25.23 -3.61 -38.92
C ILE A 865 -25.92 -4.59 -37.96
N LYS A 866 -25.15 -5.35 -37.16
CA LYS A 866 -25.68 -6.43 -36.31
C LYS A 866 -24.69 -6.83 -35.22
N THR A 867 -25.19 -7.22 -34.05
CA THR A 867 -24.43 -7.99 -33.05
C THR A 867 -25.08 -9.36 -32.86
N ALA A 868 -24.28 -10.39 -32.60
CA ALA A 868 -24.73 -11.74 -32.29
C ALA A 868 -23.68 -12.49 -31.45
N TYR A 869 -24.08 -13.57 -30.80
CA TYR A 869 -23.17 -14.52 -30.18
C TYR A 869 -23.64 -15.96 -30.43
N TYR A 870 -22.72 -16.91 -30.42
CA TYR A 870 -22.98 -18.32 -30.70
C TYR A 870 -22.21 -19.22 -29.74
N ASP A 871 -22.94 -19.96 -28.90
CA ASP A 871 -22.38 -20.90 -27.92
C ASP A 871 -21.71 -22.08 -28.63
N MET A 872 -20.37 -22.07 -28.64
CA MET A 872 -19.54 -23.09 -29.26
C MET A 872 -19.19 -24.26 -28.31
N TRP A 873 -19.83 -24.35 -27.13
CA TRP A 873 -19.72 -25.49 -26.20
C TRP A 873 -21.01 -26.29 -26.11
N ALA A 874 -22.11 -25.65 -25.70
CA ALA A 874 -23.42 -26.29 -25.52
C ALA A 874 -24.36 -26.11 -26.72
N GLY A 875 -24.13 -25.09 -27.55
CA GLY A 875 -25.00 -24.75 -28.68
C GLY A 875 -24.80 -25.60 -29.94
N ASP A 876 -25.35 -25.09 -31.03
CA ASP A 876 -25.25 -25.62 -32.39
C ASP A 876 -24.51 -24.60 -33.28
N VAL A 877 -23.74 -25.11 -34.24
CA VAL A 877 -22.95 -24.35 -35.20
C VAL A 877 -23.74 -24.00 -36.47
N VAL A 878 -24.86 -24.69 -36.77
CA VAL A 878 -25.68 -24.41 -37.97
C VAL A 878 -26.22 -22.97 -38.01
N PRO A 879 -26.74 -22.37 -36.90
CA PRO A 879 -27.14 -20.96 -36.90
C PRO A 879 -25.97 -20.00 -37.18
N PHE A 880 -24.75 -20.33 -36.72
CA PHE A 880 -23.55 -19.53 -36.94
C PHE A 880 -23.08 -19.61 -38.39
N ILE A 881 -23.07 -20.81 -38.99
CA ILE A 881 -22.76 -21.02 -40.42
C ILE A 881 -23.74 -20.25 -41.32
N LYS A 882 -25.03 -20.25 -40.97
CA LYS A 882 -26.03 -19.45 -41.68
C LYS A 882 -25.70 -17.95 -41.60
N PHE A 883 -25.43 -17.43 -40.40
CA PHE A 883 -25.03 -16.03 -40.19
C PHE A 883 -23.79 -15.65 -40.99
N LEU A 884 -22.74 -16.48 -41.00
CA LEU A 884 -21.49 -16.25 -41.75
C LEU A 884 -21.71 -16.18 -43.28
N LYS A 885 -22.69 -16.93 -43.80
CA LYS A 885 -23.10 -16.89 -45.22
C LYS A 885 -23.92 -15.64 -45.57
N GLU A 886 -24.65 -15.08 -44.60
CA GLU A 886 -25.50 -13.89 -44.76
C GLU A 886 -24.73 -12.54 -44.65
N ILE A 887 -23.43 -12.55 -44.36
CA ILE A 887 -22.61 -11.33 -44.26
C ILE A 887 -22.43 -10.67 -45.65
N PRO A 888 -22.87 -9.40 -45.86
CA PRO A 888 -22.69 -8.68 -47.12
C PRO A 888 -21.23 -8.29 -47.40
N ASP A 889 -20.83 -8.27 -48.68
CA ASP A 889 -19.50 -7.81 -49.11
C ASP A 889 -19.25 -6.35 -48.70
N GLY A 890 -18.03 -6.04 -48.23
CA GLY A 890 -17.70 -4.74 -47.64
C GLY A 890 -18.07 -4.57 -46.16
N THR A 891 -18.66 -5.59 -45.53
CA THR A 891 -18.84 -5.63 -44.07
C THR A 891 -17.52 -5.90 -43.36
N VAL A 892 -17.17 -5.04 -42.40
CA VAL A 892 -16.12 -5.28 -41.40
C VAL A 892 -16.68 -6.22 -40.33
N VAL A 893 -15.91 -7.26 -39.99
CA VAL A 893 -16.34 -8.33 -39.08
C VAL A 893 -15.38 -8.42 -37.90
N MET A 894 -15.87 -8.11 -36.70
CA MET A 894 -15.11 -8.21 -35.46
C MET A 894 -15.60 -9.43 -34.67
N MET A 895 -14.69 -10.28 -34.19
CA MET A 895 -15.00 -11.47 -33.39
C MET A 895 -14.18 -11.52 -32.11
N ALA A 896 -14.81 -11.92 -31.00
CA ALA A 896 -14.17 -12.11 -29.70
C ALA A 896 -14.73 -13.34 -28.98
N THR A 897 -13.87 -14.07 -28.26
CA THR A 897 -14.23 -15.33 -27.57
C THR A 897 -14.64 -15.11 -26.12
N PHE A 898 -15.52 -16.00 -25.61
CA PHE A 898 -15.92 -16.07 -24.20
C PHE A 898 -16.13 -17.53 -23.78
N ASP A 899 -15.53 -17.96 -22.66
CA ASP A 899 -15.32 -19.37 -22.26
C ASP A 899 -14.66 -20.24 -23.33
N ASP A 900 -15.43 -20.84 -24.26
CA ASP A 900 -14.92 -21.78 -25.26
C ASP A 900 -15.43 -21.47 -26.69
N PRO A 901 -14.54 -21.19 -27.65
CA PRO A 901 -14.91 -20.95 -29.04
C PRO A 901 -14.90 -22.18 -29.95
N ALA A 902 -14.44 -23.35 -29.49
CA ALA A 902 -13.94 -24.39 -30.40
C ALA A 902 -14.72 -25.71 -30.44
N THR A 903 -15.41 -26.12 -29.36
CA THR A 903 -15.93 -27.50 -29.24
C THR A 903 -16.99 -27.87 -30.29
N LYS A 904 -17.78 -26.90 -30.76
CA LYS A 904 -18.77 -27.06 -31.84
C LYS A 904 -18.29 -26.55 -33.21
N LEU A 905 -17.12 -25.90 -33.27
CA LEU A 905 -16.67 -25.18 -34.45
C LEU A 905 -16.13 -26.14 -35.53
N ASN A 906 -16.98 -26.48 -36.50
CA ASN A 906 -16.68 -27.43 -37.58
C ASN A 906 -15.85 -26.83 -38.74
N GLU A 907 -15.41 -27.68 -39.67
CA GLU A 907 -14.58 -27.28 -40.82
C GLU A 907 -15.25 -26.23 -41.73
N GLU A 908 -16.57 -26.29 -41.92
CA GLU A 908 -17.30 -25.31 -42.74
C GLU A 908 -17.27 -23.91 -42.10
N ALA A 909 -17.52 -23.81 -40.79
CA ALA A 909 -17.41 -22.56 -40.05
C ALA A 909 -15.96 -22.01 -40.05
N ARG A 910 -14.96 -22.89 -39.83
CA ARG A 910 -13.53 -22.51 -39.87
C ARG A 910 -13.12 -22.01 -41.27
N LYS A 911 -13.61 -22.64 -42.35
CA LYS A 911 -13.41 -22.18 -43.72
C LYS A 911 -14.03 -20.80 -43.96
N LEU A 912 -15.29 -20.59 -43.58
CA LEU A 912 -15.98 -19.31 -43.75
C LEU A 912 -15.29 -18.17 -42.98
N ILE A 913 -14.76 -18.43 -41.79
CA ILE A 913 -14.01 -17.43 -41.01
C ILE A 913 -12.59 -17.20 -41.59
N SER A 914 -11.98 -18.23 -42.19
CA SER A 914 -10.74 -18.07 -42.96
C SER A 914 -10.95 -17.18 -44.19
N GLU A 915 -12.08 -17.31 -44.88
CA GLU A 915 -12.50 -16.45 -46.01
C GLU A 915 -12.78 -14.99 -45.61
N LEU A 916 -12.99 -14.70 -44.32
CA LEU A 916 -13.06 -13.33 -43.78
C LEU A 916 -11.68 -12.75 -43.42
N GLY A 917 -10.60 -13.54 -43.53
CA GLY A 917 -9.22 -13.11 -43.30
C GLY A 917 -8.45 -13.83 -42.20
N SER A 918 -9.06 -14.76 -41.46
CA SER A 918 -8.41 -15.40 -40.30
C SER A 918 -7.26 -16.32 -40.71
N SER A 919 -6.19 -16.26 -39.93
CA SER A 919 -5.05 -17.16 -39.98
C SER A 919 -5.11 -18.26 -38.92
N VAL A 920 -5.75 -17.99 -37.77
CA VAL A 920 -5.72 -18.88 -36.57
C VAL A 920 -6.98 -19.75 -36.42
N VAL A 921 -8.12 -19.41 -37.03
CA VAL A 921 -9.39 -20.14 -36.78
C VAL A 921 -9.32 -21.65 -37.06
N ASN A 922 -8.45 -22.10 -37.95
CA ASN A 922 -8.23 -23.51 -38.25
C ASN A 922 -7.49 -24.28 -37.14
N THR A 923 -6.82 -23.60 -36.21
CA THR A 923 -6.04 -24.20 -35.11
C THR A 923 -6.67 -24.01 -33.72
N LEU A 924 -7.71 -23.18 -33.58
CA LEU A 924 -8.39 -22.91 -32.29
C LEU A 924 -8.92 -24.18 -31.60
N LYS A 925 -8.62 -24.30 -30.31
CA LYS A 925 -8.95 -25.42 -29.42
C LYS A 925 -9.79 -24.98 -28.23
N PHE A 926 -10.21 -25.98 -27.44
CA PHE A 926 -11.09 -25.81 -26.27
C PHE A 926 -10.57 -24.71 -25.32
N ARG A 927 -11.37 -23.66 -25.12
CA ARG A 927 -11.06 -22.47 -24.30
C ARG A 927 -9.80 -21.69 -24.69
N ASP A 928 -9.37 -21.77 -25.95
CA ASP A 928 -8.41 -20.79 -26.47
C ASP A 928 -9.05 -19.39 -26.47
N ASN A 929 -8.30 -18.37 -26.03
CA ASN A 929 -8.72 -16.98 -26.22
C ASN A 929 -8.29 -16.49 -27.60
N TRP A 930 -9.20 -15.83 -28.32
CA TRP A 930 -8.97 -15.31 -29.67
C TRP A 930 -9.75 -14.02 -29.88
N ILE A 931 -9.14 -13.07 -30.58
CA ILE A 931 -9.78 -11.84 -31.06
C ILE A 931 -9.33 -11.53 -32.48
N PHE A 932 -10.26 -11.04 -33.29
CA PHE A 932 -10.10 -10.95 -34.73
C PHE A 932 -10.91 -9.79 -35.31
N VAL A 933 -10.32 -9.05 -36.25
CA VAL A 933 -11.02 -8.09 -37.11
C VAL A 933 -10.66 -8.38 -38.56
N GLY A 934 -11.64 -8.88 -39.31
CA GLY A 934 -11.54 -9.15 -40.74
C GLY A 934 -12.62 -8.41 -41.55
N GLY A 935 -12.86 -8.87 -42.76
CA GLY A 935 -13.87 -8.26 -43.64
C GLY A 935 -14.33 -9.19 -44.75
N LYS A 936 -15.58 -9.03 -45.16
CA LYS A 936 -16.17 -9.81 -46.25
C LYS A 936 -15.65 -9.31 -47.60
N GLY A 937 -14.93 -10.17 -48.32
CA GLY A 937 -14.37 -9.88 -49.65
C GLY A 937 -12.89 -9.43 -49.65
N ILE A 938 -12.17 -9.51 -48.52
CA ILE A 938 -10.75 -9.16 -48.48
C ILE A 938 -9.88 -10.24 -49.16
N LYS A 939 -8.83 -9.81 -49.88
CA LYS A 939 -7.96 -10.69 -50.69
C LYS A 939 -6.71 -11.18 -49.94
N THR A 940 -6.50 -10.71 -48.71
CA THR A 940 -5.33 -10.97 -47.87
C THR A 940 -5.78 -11.30 -46.45
N LYS A 941 -4.96 -12.05 -45.71
CA LYS A 941 -5.17 -12.23 -44.26
C LYS A 941 -5.13 -10.88 -43.54
N THR A 942 -5.87 -10.75 -42.44
CA THR A 942 -5.85 -9.54 -41.61
C THR A 942 -4.58 -9.47 -40.75
N PRO A 943 -4.02 -8.27 -40.48
CA PRO A 943 -3.05 -8.09 -39.41
C PRO A 943 -3.70 -8.01 -38.01
N PHE A 944 -5.02 -7.85 -37.93
CA PHE A 944 -5.76 -7.69 -36.69
C PHE A 944 -6.30 -9.03 -36.18
N GLU A 945 -5.39 -9.89 -35.70
CA GLU A 945 -5.72 -11.18 -35.10
C GLU A 945 -4.75 -11.52 -33.97
N GLN A 946 -5.27 -11.95 -32.82
CA GLN A 946 -4.46 -12.43 -31.69
C GLN A 946 -5.06 -13.72 -31.11
N HIS A 947 -4.20 -14.54 -30.50
CA HIS A 947 -4.55 -15.86 -29.94
C HIS A 947 -3.67 -16.20 -28.74
N ILE A 948 -4.27 -16.74 -27.68
CA ILE A 948 -3.56 -17.45 -26.61
C ILE A 948 -4.22 -18.82 -26.46
N LYS A 949 -3.40 -19.86 -26.61
CA LYS A 949 -3.83 -21.25 -26.46
C LYS A 949 -4.07 -21.59 -24.98
N ASN A 950 -5.13 -22.34 -24.69
CA ASN A 950 -5.34 -23.00 -23.40
C ASN A 950 -4.18 -23.96 -23.06
N SER A 951 -3.51 -23.75 -21.93
CA SER A 951 -2.53 -24.69 -21.36
C SER A 951 -2.45 -24.53 -19.84
N GLY A 952 -2.52 -25.62 -19.08
CA GLY A 952 -2.51 -25.57 -17.61
C GLY A 952 -1.29 -24.86 -17.03
N ASP A 953 -0.18 -24.84 -17.76
CA ASP A 953 1.11 -24.25 -17.36
C ASP A 953 1.20 -22.73 -17.61
N THR A 954 0.33 -22.18 -18.47
CA THR A 954 0.38 -20.76 -18.91
C THR A 954 -0.94 -20.02 -18.72
N ASN A 955 -1.98 -20.69 -18.25
CA ASN A 955 -3.29 -20.11 -17.99
C ASN A 955 -3.27 -19.17 -16.78
N LYS A 956 -3.81 -17.96 -16.92
CA LYS A 956 -3.94 -16.99 -15.81
C LYS A 956 -5.14 -17.27 -14.91
N TYR A 957 -6.15 -17.99 -15.41
CA TYR A 957 -7.35 -18.40 -14.69
C TYR A 957 -7.47 -19.93 -14.73
N GLU A 958 -8.29 -20.52 -13.86
CA GLU A 958 -8.37 -21.97 -13.65
C GLU A 958 -8.88 -22.75 -14.88
N GLY A 959 -7.98 -23.06 -15.82
CA GLY A 959 -8.32 -23.66 -17.11
C GLY A 959 -8.77 -22.67 -18.19
N TRP A 960 -8.35 -21.40 -18.12
CA TRP A 960 -8.48 -20.41 -19.21
C TRP A 960 -7.25 -19.48 -19.33
N PRO A 961 -6.86 -19.07 -20.56
CA PRO A 961 -5.84 -18.05 -20.79
C PRO A 961 -6.14 -16.66 -20.21
N GLU A 962 -5.13 -15.79 -20.20
CA GLU A 962 -5.31 -14.35 -19.97
C GLU A 962 -6.20 -13.71 -21.06
N VAL A 963 -6.84 -12.59 -20.71
CA VAL A 963 -7.62 -11.76 -21.65
C VAL A 963 -6.70 -11.21 -22.74
N LEU A 964 -7.13 -11.34 -23.99
CA LEU A 964 -6.49 -10.65 -25.11
C LEU A 964 -7.09 -9.26 -25.28
N GLU A 965 -6.24 -8.25 -25.51
CA GLU A 965 -6.66 -6.91 -25.95
C GLU A 965 -6.01 -6.52 -27.27
N MET A 966 -6.75 -5.83 -28.13
CA MET A 966 -6.28 -5.30 -29.40
C MET A 966 -6.88 -3.93 -29.67
N GLU A 967 -6.05 -2.98 -30.06
CA GLU A 967 -6.47 -1.68 -30.59
C GLU A 967 -5.84 -1.44 -31.97
N GLY A 968 -6.50 -0.65 -32.81
CA GLY A 968 -6.00 -0.37 -34.16
C GLY A 968 -6.91 0.53 -34.99
N CYS A 969 -6.54 0.64 -36.27
CA CYS A 969 -7.17 1.53 -37.24
C CYS A 969 -7.56 0.75 -38.49
N ILE A 970 -8.85 0.61 -38.74
CA ILE A 970 -9.40 -0.10 -39.91
C ILE A 970 -9.57 0.92 -41.05
N PRO A 971 -9.00 0.71 -42.24
CA PRO A 971 -9.22 1.63 -43.36
C PRO A 971 -10.70 1.68 -43.73
N GLN A 972 -11.24 2.89 -43.86
CA GLN A 972 -12.57 3.14 -44.40
C GLN A 972 -12.58 2.74 -45.87
N ARG A 973 -13.63 2.04 -46.29
CA ARG A 973 -13.82 1.70 -47.69
C ARG A 973 -14.28 2.95 -48.45
N HIS A 974 -13.69 3.15 -49.61
CA HIS A 974 -14.13 4.08 -50.65
C HIS A 974 -14.44 3.26 -51.92
N GLU A 975 -15.26 3.82 -52.82
CA GLU A 975 -15.66 3.16 -54.08
C GLU A 975 -14.48 2.91 -55.04
#